data_AF-A0AA88XNG4-F1
#
_entry.id   AF-A0AA88XNG4-F1
#
_cell.length_a   1.000
_cell.length_b   1.000
_cell.length_c   1.000
_cell.angle_alpha   90.00
_cell.angle_beta   90.00
_cell.angle_gamma   90.00
#
_symmetry.space_group_name_H-M   'P 1'
#
loop_
_entity.id
_entity.type
_entity.pdbx_description
1 polymer ?
#
loop_
_entity_poly.entity_id
_entity_poly.type
_entity_poly.pdbx_seq_one_letter_code
_entity_poly.pdbx_strand_id
1 'polypeptide(L)'
;VALHEMMHSMGFAHEQSRSDRDNYVTVNFDYIKEDKAGNYGKSTTYNRNPYDLESIMHYGLTFFGINDNKTMTIHDQNLEIIVSLSNTLTYYDVADVLVNYNCSAACDKSTSPTCKFGILNHRCECHCMRGFTGTNCETIITDSDCGGYVDLKFGGEEKYISTPNYPNKYPTGKVCRWVVSNPTGWIPRLVIEDLHLTYNALGRCYHWLEIQYNLPGQTGIRKCGEITDEIWMASRDSEGTIVLTFDSNFVTNRPAQRGFRLRADAVGRGCMSNPCVYGRCEEGDLDCDYKCICDDGFEGKICDTVKDVPNFKCSFEIGSKCIFQNTAENDNFQWAITGVPSSSAGTGPNYAQKGKYYLLAEMSSPRIRGDKAHFVSKVDLPATKMCLKFYYSMFGRNVGTLSVYTKDSSNVMQQVWSKSGNQGDKWEAQNIDIPATDELKVIFEAVRGEDWDSDIALDEISLSSGECRDAYTECINTTRGVEYKGTLNITESGYTCQAWSAQTPHTHSYGDRLGDQENYCRNPDDDDRPWCYTTSSGKRFEYCNVPHCDFDECLRSNIGYEYQGTVSTTKSGKECQRWDSQVPHTHEYGYLTAHENFCRNPKGTKSSPWCFTTDSATEWDYCEILACYTAKNCRESVQGIEYFGTATQTSSGKTCQRWDTSKPHSHSYDKIGDQSNFCRNPDGEPKPWCYTTDPNERWETCNIPLCEDRPCYSNPCRNGGTCNEDSTSYNCTCFDTFSGPNCETYVENDNRECLRSTMGWEYEGTVDETEDGAVCKNWSDSRFASRLGDQMNFCRNPDKEPRPWCYRVSGSWDYCNITLCTSPVKECLDTPKGEKYFGTANIDKDGYMCKRWDSEISRDRGYGYLSDQENYCRNSDSEKSPWCYTTNPKHKWQHCDIPHC
;
A
#
# COMPACT_ATOMS: atom_id res chain seq x y z
N VAL A 1 7.12 -6.83 -42.00
CA VAL A 1 6.14 -7.08 -43.10
C VAL A 1 6.65 -8.14 -44.07
N ALA A 2 7.67 -7.92 -44.89
CA ALA A 2 8.09 -8.94 -45.88
C ALA A 2 8.39 -10.34 -45.28
N LEU A 3 9.16 -10.41 -44.18
CA LEU A 3 9.45 -11.66 -43.48
C LEU A 3 8.19 -12.34 -42.88
N HIS A 4 7.28 -11.54 -42.32
CA HIS A 4 5.99 -12.01 -41.79
C HIS A 4 5.13 -12.68 -42.88
N GLU A 5 5.00 -12.01 -44.04
CA GLU A 5 4.25 -12.56 -45.19
C GLU A 5 4.95 -13.79 -45.80
N MET A 6 6.28 -13.86 -45.74
CA MET A 6 7.02 -15.05 -46.15
C MET A 6 6.70 -16.24 -45.23
N MET A 7 6.60 -16.04 -43.92
CA MET A 7 6.21 -17.11 -42.99
C MET A 7 4.79 -17.61 -43.27
N HIS A 8 3.83 -16.72 -43.53
CA HIS A 8 2.51 -17.12 -44.00
C HIS A 8 2.56 -17.93 -45.30
N SER A 9 3.40 -17.51 -46.25
CA SER A 9 3.60 -18.25 -47.52
C SER A 9 4.21 -19.64 -47.29
N MET A 10 4.97 -19.81 -46.21
CA MET A 10 5.48 -21.09 -45.72
C MET A 10 4.48 -21.82 -44.79
N GLY A 11 3.22 -21.40 -44.73
CA GLY A 11 2.16 -22.10 -44.01
C GLY A 11 2.15 -21.88 -42.49
N PHE A 12 2.87 -20.88 -41.98
CA PHE A 12 2.80 -20.52 -40.56
C PHE A 12 1.56 -19.67 -40.27
N ALA A 13 0.81 -20.09 -39.24
CA ALA A 13 -0.24 -19.28 -38.65
C ALA A 13 0.36 -18.26 -37.68
N HIS A 14 -0.45 -17.30 -37.23
CA HIS A 14 -0.03 -16.39 -36.18
C HIS A 14 0.16 -17.12 -34.84
N GLU A 15 1.09 -16.63 -34.03
CA GLU A 15 1.46 -17.26 -32.75
C GLU A 15 0.28 -17.25 -31.76
N GLN A 16 -0.49 -16.15 -31.70
CA GLN A 16 -1.73 -16.07 -30.92
C GLN A 16 -2.89 -16.94 -31.46
N SER A 17 -2.70 -17.62 -32.59
CA SER A 17 -3.65 -18.60 -33.10
C SER A 17 -3.28 -20.03 -32.73
N ARG A 18 -2.18 -20.29 -32.02
CA ARG A 18 -1.82 -21.65 -31.60
C ARG A 18 -2.84 -22.27 -30.65
N SER A 19 -2.94 -23.60 -30.66
CA SER A 19 -3.87 -24.35 -29.81
C SER A 19 -3.53 -24.31 -28.31
N ASP A 20 -2.27 -24.03 -27.95
CA ASP A 20 -1.77 -23.93 -26.58
C ASP A 20 -1.63 -22.50 -26.05
N ARG A 21 -2.03 -21.48 -26.82
CA ARG A 21 -1.84 -20.06 -26.47
C ARG A 21 -2.41 -19.69 -25.09
N ASP A 22 -3.48 -20.35 -24.66
CA ASP A 22 -4.22 -19.97 -23.44
C ASP A 22 -3.41 -20.30 -22.16
N ASN A 23 -2.26 -20.97 -22.28
CA ASN A 23 -1.28 -21.07 -21.19
C ASN A 23 -0.50 -19.76 -20.98
N TYR A 24 -0.45 -18.90 -22.00
CA TYR A 24 0.44 -17.74 -22.10
C TYR A 24 -0.30 -16.42 -22.16
N VAL A 25 -1.43 -16.38 -22.88
CA VAL A 25 -2.18 -15.17 -23.17
C VAL A 25 -3.67 -15.39 -23.03
N THR A 26 -4.37 -14.36 -22.55
CA THR A 26 -5.83 -14.27 -22.60
C THR A 26 -6.22 -13.33 -23.75
N VAL A 27 -7.07 -13.79 -24.66
CA VAL A 27 -7.62 -12.97 -25.75
C VAL A 27 -8.91 -12.29 -25.28
N ASN A 28 -8.93 -10.96 -25.33
CA ASN A 28 -10.06 -10.13 -24.95
C ASN A 28 -10.92 -9.84 -26.19
N PHE A 29 -11.74 -10.80 -26.60
CA PHE A 29 -12.53 -10.70 -27.84
C PHE A 29 -13.42 -9.44 -27.92
N ASP A 30 -13.88 -8.93 -26.78
CA ASP A 30 -14.72 -7.72 -26.68
C ASP A 30 -14.00 -6.43 -27.08
N TYR A 31 -12.66 -6.45 -27.03
CA TYR A 31 -11.84 -5.33 -27.44
C TYR A 31 -11.38 -5.44 -28.89
N ILE A 32 -11.80 -6.48 -29.63
CA ILE A 32 -11.41 -6.72 -31.02
C ILE A 32 -12.51 -6.24 -31.95
N LYS A 33 -12.14 -5.54 -33.03
CA LYS A 33 -13.08 -5.19 -34.10
C LYS A 33 -13.80 -6.45 -34.60
N GLU A 34 -15.12 -6.40 -34.68
CA GLU A 34 -15.97 -7.56 -34.97
C GLU A 34 -15.57 -8.28 -36.28
N ASP A 35 -15.27 -7.51 -37.34
CA ASP A 35 -14.82 -8.03 -38.63
C ASP A 35 -13.39 -8.62 -38.59
N LYS A 36 -12.71 -8.49 -37.45
CA LYS A 36 -11.34 -8.95 -37.21
C LYS A 36 -11.24 -10.03 -36.12
N ALA A 37 -12.30 -10.34 -35.38
CA ALA A 37 -12.28 -11.36 -34.32
C ALA A 37 -11.81 -12.74 -34.82
N GLY A 38 -12.12 -13.08 -36.08
CA GLY A 38 -11.65 -14.31 -36.72
C GLY A 38 -10.13 -14.45 -36.79
N ASN A 39 -9.38 -13.34 -36.78
CA ASN A 39 -7.91 -13.37 -36.81
C ASN A 39 -7.28 -13.85 -35.48
N TYR A 40 -8.08 -13.94 -34.41
CA TYR A 40 -7.67 -14.50 -33.11
C TYR A 40 -8.22 -15.91 -32.92
N GLY A 41 -8.80 -16.49 -33.97
CA GLY A 41 -9.26 -17.86 -34.00
C GLY A 41 -8.12 -18.82 -33.68
N LYS A 42 -8.44 -19.81 -32.85
CA LYS A 42 -7.50 -20.86 -32.43
C LYS A 42 -7.44 -21.91 -33.54
N SER A 43 -6.24 -22.24 -33.99
CA SER A 43 -5.95 -23.21 -35.05
C SER A 43 -5.37 -24.48 -34.43
N THR A 44 -5.61 -25.63 -35.06
CA THR A 44 -4.96 -26.88 -34.64
C THR A 44 -3.50 -26.84 -35.08
N THR A 45 -2.60 -26.70 -34.12
CA THR A 45 -1.15 -26.60 -34.34
C THR A 45 -0.41 -27.77 -33.70
N TYR A 46 0.75 -28.13 -34.24
CA TYR A 46 1.55 -29.25 -33.72
C TYR A 46 2.38 -28.89 -32.48
N ASN A 47 2.57 -27.60 -32.19
CA ASN A 47 3.25 -27.05 -31.00
C ASN A 47 4.60 -27.73 -30.72
N ARG A 48 5.42 -27.92 -31.76
CA ARG A 48 6.70 -28.64 -31.65
C ARG A 48 7.80 -27.83 -30.97
N ASN A 49 7.65 -26.51 -30.93
CA ASN A 49 8.50 -25.58 -30.20
C ASN A 49 7.66 -24.79 -29.17
N PRO A 50 8.30 -24.22 -28.13
CA PRO A 50 7.62 -23.38 -27.14
C PRO A 50 6.91 -22.16 -27.74
N TYR A 51 6.02 -21.54 -26.97
CA TYR A 51 5.28 -20.34 -27.39
C TYR A 51 6.17 -19.09 -27.36
N ASP A 52 6.40 -18.47 -28.53
CA ASP A 52 7.33 -17.34 -28.65
C ASP A 52 6.60 -15.99 -28.69
N LEU A 53 6.53 -15.32 -27.53
CA LEU A 53 5.96 -13.98 -27.37
C LEU A 53 6.67 -12.88 -28.20
N GLU A 54 7.92 -13.10 -28.60
CA GLU A 54 8.71 -12.18 -29.42
C GLU A 54 8.61 -12.50 -30.93
N SER A 55 7.96 -13.61 -31.29
CA SER A 55 7.82 -14.06 -32.69
C SER A 55 7.31 -12.95 -33.59
N ILE A 56 7.86 -12.88 -34.81
CA ILE A 56 7.33 -11.97 -35.84
C ILE A 56 5.88 -12.33 -36.22
N MET A 57 5.42 -13.54 -35.87
CA MET A 57 4.07 -14.04 -36.11
C MET A 57 3.11 -13.77 -34.95
N HIS A 58 3.56 -13.17 -33.85
CA HIS A 58 2.69 -12.78 -32.75
C HIS A 58 2.10 -11.38 -32.99
N TYR A 59 0.79 -11.20 -32.81
CA TYR A 59 0.17 -9.88 -32.86
C TYR A 59 0.61 -8.98 -31.70
N GLY A 60 0.70 -7.68 -31.97
CA GLY A 60 0.79 -6.71 -30.89
C GLY A 60 -0.48 -6.73 -30.04
N LEU A 61 -0.35 -6.36 -28.77
CA LEU A 61 -1.43 -6.50 -27.79
C LEU A 61 -2.66 -5.67 -28.14
N THR A 62 -2.50 -4.59 -28.89
CA THR A 62 -3.59 -3.69 -29.30
C THR A 62 -4.04 -3.87 -30.75
N PHE A 63 -3.49 -4.86 -31.48
CA PHE A 63 -3.82 -5.09 -32.88
C PHE A 63 -5.32 -5.31 -33.05
N PHE A 64 -5.91 -4.73 -34.10
CA PHE A 64 -7.36 -4.78 -34.32
C PHE A 64 -8.22 -4.34 -33.13
N GLY A 65 -7.62 -3.64 -32.16
CA GLY A 65 -8.27 -3.13 -30.97
C GLY A 65 -9.30 -2.06 -31.30
N ILE A 66 -10.37 -2.04 -30.52
CA ILE A 66 -11.30 -0.91 -30.46
C ILE A 66 -10.67 0.14 -29.54
N ASN A 67 -10.51 1.37 -30.04
CA ASN A 67 -9.93 2.50 -29.30
C ASN A 67 -8.55 2.20 -28.65
N ASP A 68 -7.70 1.45 -29.34
CA ASP A 68 -6.37 1.06 -28.88
C ASP A 68 -6.33 0.22 -27.58
N ASN A 69 -7.45 -0.37 -27.17
CA ASN A 69 -7.49 -1.32 -26.06
C ASN A 69 -6.65 -2.58 -26.33
N LYS A 70 -6.11 -3.17 -25.26
CA LYS A 70 -5.38 -4.45 -25.34
C LYS A 70 -6.34 -5.60 -25.65
N THR A 71 -6.31 -6.05 -26.90
CA THR A 71 -6.95 -7.27 -27.39
C THR A 71 -6.40 -8.56 -26.78
N MET A 72 -5.21 -8.52 -26.18
CA MET A 72 -4.63 -9.66 -25.48
C MET A 72 -3.89 -9.21 -24.22
N THR A 73 -3.98 -10.02 -23.17
CA THR A 73 -3.27 -9.84 -21.89
C THR A 73 -2.30 -11.01 -21.70
N ILE A 74 -1.04 -10.72 -21.38
CA ILE A 74 -0.02 -11.75 -21.10
C ILE A 74 -0.14 -12.21 -19.65
N HIS A 75 -0.07 -13.51 -19.37
CA HIS A 75 -0.18 -14.00 -17.99
C HIS A 75 1.00 -13.57 -17.11
N ASP A 76 2.22 -13.63 -17.66
CA ASP A 76 3.40 -13.02 -17.05
C ASP A 76 3.57 -11.59 -17.56
N GLN A 77 3.11 -10.63 -16.76
CA GLN A 77 3.14 -9.21 -17.09
C GLN A 77 4.57 -8.68 -17.33
N ASN A 78 5.61 -9.32 -16.79
CA ASN A 78 6.99 -8.90 -17.05
C ASN A 78 7.38 -9.12 -18.52
N LEU A 79 6.80 -10.11 -19.19
CA LEU A 79 7.06 -10.43 -20.60
C LEU A 79 6.23 -9.58 -21.57
N GLU A 80 5.37 -8.70 -21.09
CA GLU A 80 4.63 -7.81 -21.98
C GLU A 80 5.56 -6.93 -22.84
N ILE A 81 6.71 -6.54 -22.28
CA ILE A 81 7.69 -5.67 -22.93
C ILE A 81 8.30 -6.26 -24.19
N ILE A 82 8.31 -7.59 -24.35
CA ILE A 82 8.94 -8.26 -25.48
C ILE A 82 7.99 -8.48 -26.66
N VAL A 83 6.69 -8.29 -26.45
CA VAL A 83 5.68 -8.44 -27.51
C VAL A 83 5.90 -7.34 -28.55
N SER A 84 5.96 -7.74 -29.83
CA SER A 84 6.21 -6.84 -30.97
C SER A 84 7.57 -6.12 -30.98
N LEU A 85 8.55 -6.55 -30.18
CA LEU A 85 9.91 -6.00 -30.25
C LEU A 85 10.66 -6.44 -31.52
N SER A 86 10.43 -7.66 -31.99
CA SER A 86 11.19 -8.20 -33.12
C SER A 86 10.70 -7.63 -34.46
N ASN A 87 11.67 -7.26 -35.29
CA ASN A 87 11.48 -6.87 -36.69
C ASN A 87 12.11 -7.90 -37.66
N THR A 88 12.57 -9.04 -37.15
CA THR A 88 13.22 -10.13 -37.89
C THR A 88 12.70 -11.49 -37.39
N LEU A 89 13.10 -12.59 -38.03
CA LEU A 89 12.84 -13.93 -37.50
C LEU A 89 13.58 -14.11 -36.17
N THR A 90 12.87 -14.52 -35.11
CA THR A 90 13.47 -14.96 -33.86
C THR A 90 14.14 -16.31 -34.03
N TYR A 91 14.89 -16.76 -33.01
CA TYR A 91 15.44 -18.12 -33.01
C TYR A 91 14.34 -19.18 -33.13
N TYR A 92 13.22 -18.98 -32.43
CA TYR A 92 12.11 -19.94 -32.42
C TYR A 92 11.31 -19.91 -33.74
N ASP A 93 11.19 -18.76 -34.41
CA ASP A 93 10.66 -18.69 -35.78
C ASP A 93 11.47 -19.56 -36.76
N VAL A 94 12.81 -19.49 -36.67
CA VAL A 94 13.71 -20.31 -37.50
C VAL A 94 13.64 -21.79 -37.10
N ALA A 95 13.59 -22.07 -35.79
CA ALA A 95 13.44 -23.43 -35.29
C ALA A 95 12.15 -24.07 -35.78
N ASP A 96 11.05 -23.32 -35.81
CA ASP A 96 9.77 -23.76 -36.34
C ASP A 96 9.85 -24.11 -37.82
N VAL A 97 10.53 -23.30 -38.63
CA VAL A 97 10.79 -23.65 -40.05
C VAL A 97 11.58 -24.96 -40.15
N LEU A 98 12.67 -25.10 -39.40
CA LEU A 98 13.54 -26.27 -39.50
C LEU A 98 12.86 -27.56 -39.06
N VAL A 99 12.10 -27.53 -37.96
CA VAL A 99 11.39 -28.69 -37.39
C VAL A 99 10.18 -29.07 -38.21
N ASN A 100 9.34 -28.11 -38.61
CA ASN A 100 8.07 -28.43 -39.29
C ASN A 100 8.31 -28.91 -40.73
N TYR A 101 9.32 -28.36 -41.42
CA TYR A 101 9.72 -28.84 -42.76
C TYR A 101 10.72 -29.99 -42.72
N ASN A 102 11.10 -30.46 -41.53
CA ASN A 102 12.07 -31.53 -41.34
C ASN A 102 13.37 -31.29 -42.16
N CYS A 103 13.88 -30.06 -42.09
CA CYS A 103 14.98 -29.59 -42.93
C CYS A 103 16.28 -30.40 -42.73
N SER A 104 16.43 -31.04 -41.58
CA SER A 104 17.57 -31.89 -41.23
C SER A 104 17.37 -33.37 -41.60
N ALA A 105 16.32 -33.74 -42.33
CA ALA A 105 16.04 -35.13 -42.71
C ALA A 105 17.18 -35.82 -43.48
N ALA A 106 17.95 -35.04 -44.26
CA ALA A 106 19.10 -35.53 -45.02
C ALA A 106 20.37 -35.72 -44.18
N CYS A 107 20.35 -35.27 -42.92
CA CYS A 107 21.49 -35.35 -42.01
C CYS A 107 21.56 -36.71 -41.33
N ASP A 108 22.71 -37.36 -41.45
CA ASP A 108 22.95 -38.64 -40.79
C ASP A 108 23.16 -38.41 -39.28
N LYS A 109 22.27 -39.00 -38.48
CA LYS A 109 22.29 -38.89 -37.01
C LYS A 109 23.56 -39.43 -36.36
N SER A 110 24.33 -40.27 -37.05
CA SER A 110 25.58 -40.84 -36.53
C SER A 110 26.80 -39.95 -36.74
N THR A 111 26.74 -39.04 -37.72
CA THR A 111 27.86 -38.16 -38.09
C THR A 111 27.57 -36.68 -37.85
N SER A 112 26.30 -36.29 -37.75
CA SER A 112 25.88 -34.91 -37.52
C SER A 112 26.01 -34.52 -36.04
N PRO A 113 26.31 -33.24 -35.73
CA PRO A 113 26.44 -32.77 -34.37
C PRO A 113 25.10 -32.75 -33.62
N THR A 114 25.14 -33.03 -32.31
CA THR A 114 24.00 -32.83 -31.40
C THR A 114 24.09 -31.42 -30.82
N CYS A 115 23.14 -30.57 -31.16
CA CYS A 115 23.13 -29.17 -30.72
C CYS A 115 22.66 -29.07 -29.27
N LYS A 116 23.41 -28.36 -28.42
CA LYS A 116 23.10 -28.12 -27.00
C LYS A 116 22.19 -26.90 -26.82
N PHE A 117 22.64 -25.72 -27.25
CA PHE A 117 21.85 -24.47 -27.26
C PHE A 117 21.63 -24.00 -28.70
N GLY A 118 21.05 -24.88 -29.50
CA GLY A 118 20.86 -24.64 -30.93
C GLY A 118 20.04 -25.75 -31.59
N ILE A 119 19.82 -25.60 -32.89
CA ILE A 119 19.05 -26.54 -33.69
C ILE A 119 19.79 -26.92 -34.97
N LEU A 120 19.72 -28.20 -35.36
CA LEU A 120 20.39 -28.70 -36.56
C LEU A 120 19.70 -28.19 -37.83
N ASN A 121 20.45 -27.54 -38.71
CA ASN A 121 19.93 -26.96 -39.95
C ASN A 121 20.05 -27.90 -41.16
N HIS A 122 19.60 -27.45 -42.33
CA HIS A 122 19.63 -28.22 -43.59
C HIS A 122 21.04 -28.56 -44.12
N ARG A 123 22.09 -27.91 -43.59
CA ARG A 123 23.49 -28.19 -43.92
C ARG A 123 24.14 -29.15 -42.92
N CYS A 124 23.36 -29.71 -42.00
CA CYS A 124 23.83 -30.57 -40.93
C CYS A 124 24.81 -29.87 -39.97
N GLU A 125 24.60 -28.56 -39.79
CA GLU A 125 25.34 -27.72 -38.86
C GLU A 125 24.39 -27.17 -37.80
N CYS A 126 24.87 -26.94 -36.58
CA CYS A 126 24.05 -26.34 -35.54
C CYS A 126 23.86 -24.83 -35.77
N HIS A 127 22.60 -24.41 -35.83
CA HIS A 127 22.19 -23.00 -35.75
C HIS A 127 22.05 -22.62 -34.27
N CYS A 128 23.02 -21.85 -33.76
CA CYS A 128 23.09 -21.52 -32.34
C CYS A 128 22.15 -20.39 -31.94
N MET A 129 21.60 -20.49 -30.73
CA MET A 129 20.89 -19.40 -30.06
C MET A 129 21.80 -18.18 -29.90
N ARG A 130 21.20 -16.99 -29.79
CA ARG A 130 21.96 -15.75 -29.56
C ARG A 130 22.84 -15.89 -28.32
N GLY A 131 24.14 -15.65 -28.50
CA GLY A 131 25.12 -15.71 -27.41
C GLY A 131 25.82 -17.06 -27.23
N PHE A 132 25.61 -18.00 -28.15
CA PHE A 132 26.28 -19.30 -28.18
C PHE A 132 27.02 -19.52 -29.51
N THR A 133 28.07 -20.34 -29.47
CA THR A 133 28.92 -20.72 -30.60
C THR A 133 29.50 -22.12 -30.39
N GLY A 134 30.37 -22.56 -31.30
CA GLY A 134 30.92 -23.91 -31.33
C GLY A 134 30.12 -24.83 -32.24
N THR A 135 30.71 -25.97 -32.59
CA THR A 135 30.10 -26.92 -33.54
C THR A 135 28.78 -27.48 -33.03
N ASN A 136 28.61 -27.57 -31.70
CA ASN A 136 27.42 -28.09 -31.04
C ASN A 136 26.66 -26.99 -30.28
N CYS A 137 26.97 -25.70 -30.49
CA CYS A 137 26.43 -24.58 -29.70
C CYS A 137 26.64 -24.71 -28.19
N GLU A 138 27.75 -25.32 -27.81
CA GLU A 138 28.15 -25.64 -26.44
C GLU A 138 29.03 -24.56 -25.80
N THR A 139 29.52 -23.61 -26.59
CA THR A 139 30.40 -22.56 -26.12
C THR A 139 29.62 -21.27 -25.94
N ILE A 140 29.67 -20.69 -24.73
CA ILE A 140 29.06 -19.39 -24.44
C ILE A 140 29.95 -18.28 -25.01
N ILE A 141 29.36 -17.36 -25.77
CA ILE A 141 30.04 -16.12 -26.20
C ILE A 141 30.09 -15.18 -24.99
N THR A 142 31.24 -15.06 -24.37
CA THR A 142 31.49 -14.23 -23.19
C THR A 142 32.93 -13.74 -23.21
N ASP A 143 33.23 -12.62 -22.55
CA ASP A 143 34.61 -12.17 -22.34
C ASP A 143 35.43 -13.20 -21.54
N SER A 144 36.72 -13.29 -21.81
CA SER A 144 37.58 -14.36 -21.25
C SER A 144 37.72 -14.36 -19.72
N ASP A 145 37.43 -13.23 -19.07
CA ASP A 145 37.56 -13.02 -17.63
C ASP A 145 36.23 -13.14 -16.86
N CYS A 146 35.13 -13.49 -17.53
CA CYS A 146 33.82 -13.65 -16.88
C CYS A 146 32.84 -14.53 -17.69
N GLY A 147 31.75 -14.94 -17.04
CA GLY A 147 30.77 -15.84 -17.65
C GLY A 147 31.10 -17.31 -17.46
N GLY A 148 30.21 -18.18 -17.94
CA GLY A 148 30.36 -19.64 -17.88
C GLY A 148 29.10 -20.40 -17.47
N TYR A 149 29.22 -21.71 -17.35
CA TYR A 149 28.14 -22.58 -16.89
C TYR A 149 28.08 -22.63 -15.36
N VAL A 150 26.88 -22.51 -14.81
CA VAL A 150 26.58 -22.57 -13.38
C VAL A 150 25.59 -23.73 -13.15
N ASP A 151 26.14 -24.94 -13.08
CA ASP A 151 25.35 -26.15 -12.86
C ASP A 151 25.04 -26.35 -11.38
N LEU A 152 23.79 -26.24 -10.98
CA LEU A 152 23.32 -26.48 -9.61
C LEU A 152 23.20 -27.99 -9.33
N LYS A 153 23.44 -28.43 -8.08
CA LYS A 153 23.37 -29.85 -7.70
C LYS A 153 22.13 -30.17 -6.86
N PHE A 154 21.79 -31.46 -6.87
CA PHE A 154 20.73 -32.05 -6.06
C PHE A 154 20.99 -31.81 -4.56
N GLY A 155 19.99 -31.31 -3.82
CA GLY A 155 20.09 -31.05 -2.38
C GLY A 155 20.20 -29.59 -1.95
N GLY A 156 19.93 -28.62 -2.84
CA GLY A 156 19.85 -27.19 -2.49
C GLY A 156 21.19 -26.45 -2.43
N GLU A 157 22.19 -26.84 -3.24
CA GLU A 157 23.48 -26.13 -3.31
C GLU A 157 23.29 -24.70 -3.85
N GLU A 158 23.80 -23.71 -3.13
CA GLU A 158 23.78 -22.30 -3.55
C GLU A 158 25.06 -21.95 -4.31
N LYS A 159 24.92 -21.23 -5.44
CA LYS A 159 26.05 -20.71 -6.22
C LYS A 159 25.96 -19.21 -6.38
N TYR A 160 27.10 -18.54 -6.39
CA TYR A 160 27.17 -17.09 -6.54
C TYR A 160 27.69 -16.68 -7.91
N ILE A 161 27.08 -15.66 -8.49
CA ILE A 161 27.44 -15.08 -9.79
C ILE A 161 27.69 -13.60 -9.59
N SER A 162 28.83 -13.08 -10.03
CA SER A 162 29.16 -11.67 -9.85
C SER A 162 29.85 -11.07 -11.07
N THR A 163 29.76 -9.75 -11.21
CA THR A 163 30.56 -8.99 -12.19
C THR A 163 32.04 -9.07 -11.85
N PRO A 164 32.94 -8.92 -12.84
CA PRO A 164 34.38 -8.81 -12.56
C PRO A 164 34.66 -7.69 -11.56
N ASN A 165 35.59 -7.96 -10.64
CA ASN A 165 36.04 -7.06 -9.58
C ASN A 165 35.06 -6.77 -8.44
N TYR A 166 33.83 -7.32 -8.45
CA TYR A 166 32.86 -7.11 -7.37
C TYR A 166 33.47 -7.38 -5.98
N PRO A 167 33.26 -6.51 -4.96
CA PRO A 167 32.37 -5.34 -4.91
C PRO A 167 33.00 -4.03 -5.41
N ASN A 168 34.15 -4.08 -6.07
CA ASN A 168 34.77 -2.91 -6.70
C ASN A 168 34.19 -2.65 -8.09
N LYS A 169 34.57 -1.51 -8.68
CA LYS A 169 34.06 -1.10 -10.00
C LYS A 169 34.36 -2.14 -11.08
N TYR A 170 33.33 -2.56 -11.79
CA TYR A 170 33.47 -3.48 -12.92
C TYR A 170 34.14 -2.80 -14.12
N PRO A 171 34.74 -3.56 -15.06
CA PRO A 171 35.27 -3.01 -16.29
C PRO A 171 34.15 -2.61 -17.27
N THR A 172 34.28 -1.45 -17.91
CA THR A 172 33.46 -1.04 -19.06
C THR A 172 33.94 -1.75 -20.33
N GLY A 173 33.06 -1.94 -21.32
CA GLY A 173 33.43 -2.66 -22.55
C GLY A 173 33.35 -4.17 -22.44
N LYS A 174 32.57 -4.70 -21.49
CA LYS A 174 32.45 -6.14 -21.23
C LYS A 174 31.09 -6.69 -21.64
N VAL A 175 31.08 -7.95 -22.07
CA VAL A 175 29.90 -8.79 -22.23
C VAL A 175 30.15 -10.12 -21.53
N CYS A 176 29.60 -10.27 -20.33
CA CYS A 176 29.71 -11.49 -19.53
C CYS A 176 28.40 -12.29 -19.61
N ARG A 177 28.45 -13.59 -19.92
CA ARG A 177 27.26 -14.43 -20.01
C ARG A 177 27.36 -15.69 -19.16
N TRP A 178 26.33 -15.95 -18.37
CA TRP A 178 26.20 -17.16 -17.56
C TRP A 178 24.96 -17.95 -17.95
N VAL A 179 25.07 -19.27 -17.86
CA VAL A 179 23.92 -20.19 -17.99
C VAL A 179 23.77 -20.91 -16.67
N VAL A 180 22.66 -20.66 -16.00
CA VAL A 180 22.28 -21.34 -14.75
C VAL A 180 21.38 -22.52 -15.11
N SER A 181 21.81 -23.73 -14.79
CA SER A 181 21.14 -24.98 -15.15
C SER A 181 20.90 -25.85 -13.92
N ASN A 182 19.80 -26.61 -13.93
CA ASN A 182 19.44 -27.54 -12.86
C ASN A 182 19.32 -28.99 -13.35
N PRO A 183 19.40 -29.99 -12.45
CA PRO A 183 19.02 -31.37 -12.75
C PRO A 183 17.55 -31.47 -13.12
N THR A 184 17.20 -32.48 -13.93
CA THR A 184 15.81 -32.78 -14.29
C THR A 184 14.94 -32.89 -13.03
N GLY A 185 13.84 -32.14 -12.99
CA GLY A 185 12.92 -32.09 -11.84
C GLY A 185 12.98 -30.80 -11.03
N TRP A 186 14.00 -29.96 -11.19
CA TRP A 186 14.18 -28.73 -10.39
C TRP A 186 14.13 -27.46 -11.24
N ILE A 187 13.77 -26.34 -10.62
CA ILE A 187 13.72 -25.02 -11.28
C ILE A 187 14.81 -24.13 -10.71
N PRO A 188 15.68 -23.53 -11.54
CA PRO A 188 16.62 -22.51 -11.07
C PRO A 188 15.87 -21.30 -10.52
N ARG A 189 16.23 -20.88 -9.31
CA ARG A 189 15.85 -19.61 -8.73
C ARG A 189 17.10 -18.76 -8.57
N LEU A 190 16.98 -17.50 -8.93
CA LEU A 190 18.03 -16.49 -8.88
C LEU A 190 17.58 -15.38 -7.93
N VAL A 191 18.45 -14.96 -7.05
CA VAL A 191 18.25 -13.85 -6.13
C VAL A 191 19.32 -12.80 -6.39
N ILE A 192 18.89 -11.58 -6.69
CA ILE A 192 19.76 -10.42 -6.82
C ILE A 192 20.07 -9.93 -5.41
N GLU A 193 21.21 -10.35 -4.83
CA GLU A 193 21.62 -9.90 -3.50
C GLU A 193 22.09 -8.45 -3.51
N ASP A 194 22.81 -8.08 -4.57
CA ASP A 194 23.33 -6.73 -4.77
C ASP A 194 23.50 -6.46 -6.27
N LEU A 195 22.93 -5.41 -6.82
CA LEU A 195 23.14 -4.99 -8.21
C LEU A 195 23.24 -3.47 -8.30
N HIS A 196 24.37 -2.99 -8.78
CA HIS A 196 24.69 -1.58 -8.99
C HIS A 196 25.29 -1.41 -10.38
N LEU A 197 24.43 -1.20 -11.37
CA LEU A 197 24.81 -1.00 -12.77
C LEU A 197 24.47 0.41 -13.24
N THR A 198 25.30 0.96 -14.12
CA THR A 198 25.24 2.37 -14.50
C THR A 198 23.98 2.67 -15.32
N TYR A 199 23.29 3.74 -14.95
CA TYR A 199 22.02 4.18 -15.54
C TYR A 199 21.95 5.71 -15.57
N ASN A 200 20.91 6.27 -16.19
CA ASN A 200 20.69 7.71 -16.27
C ASN A 200 19.62 8.20 -15.28
N ALA A 201 19.48 9.52 -15.15
CA ALA A 201 18.52 10.16 -14.23
C ALA A 201 17.02 9.86 -14.53
N LEU A 202 16.72 9.29 -15.70
CA LEU A 202 15.37 8.86 -16.10
C LEU A 202 15.18 7.34 -15.91
N GLY A 203 16.12 6.65 -15.27
CA GLY A 203 16.04 5.19 -15.05
C GLY A 203 16.44 4.33 -16.26
N ARG A 204 17.00 4.89 -17.35
CA ARG A 204 17.45 4.09 -18.50
C ARG A 204 18.86 3.53 -18.28
N CYS A 205 19.03 2.25 -18.60
CA CYS A 205 20.29 1.55 -18.44
C CYS A 205 21.36 1.99 -19.45
N TYR A 206 22.55 2.32 -18.96
CA TYR A 206 23.76 2.44 -19.79
C TYR A 206 24.50 1.11 -19.83
N HIS A 207 24.55 0.41 -18.70
CA HIS A 207 24.98 -0.97 -18.55
C HIS A 207 23.83 -1.76 -17.92
N TRP A 208 23.66 -3.04 -18.26
CA TRP A 208 22.55 -3.83 -17.73
C TRP A 208 22.91 -5.29 -17.49
N LEU A 209 22.13 -5.94 -16.63
CA LEU A 209 21.99 -7.38 -16.52
C LEU A 209 20.70 -7.79 -17.21
N GLU A 210 20.80 -8.53 -18.30
CA GLU A 210 19.66 -9.13 -19.01
C GLU A 210 19.39 -10.52 -18.42
N ILE A 211 18.15 -10.76 -18.01
CA ILE A 211 17.70 -12.00 -17.38
C ILE A 211 16.71 -12.69 -18.33
N GLN A 212 17.16 -13.78 -18.96
CA GLN A 212 16.33 -14.65 -19.79
C GLN A 212 15.87 -15.84 -18.93
N TYR A 213 14.72 -15.67 -18.29
CA TYR A 213 14.12 -16.70 -17.44
C TYR A 213 13.00 -17.48 -18.14
N ASN A 214 12.43 -16.94 -19.23
CA ASN A 214 11.33 -17.55 -19.97
C ASN A 214 11.80 -18.53 -21.06
N LEU A 215 12.45 -18.04 -22.11
CA LEU A 215 13.01 -18.86 -23.20
C LEU A 215 14.47 -18.51 -23.45
N PRO A 216 15.40 -19.49 -23.45
CA PRO A 216 16.79 -19.26 -23.84
C PRO A 216 16.88 -18.70 -25.27
N GLY A 217 17.58 -17.58 -25.44
CA GLY A 217 17.76 -16.94 -26.75
C GLY A 217 16.64 -15.97 -27.16
N GLN A 218 15.54 -15.88 -26.39
CA GLN A 218 14.59 -14.77 -26.44
C GLN A 218 15.19 -13.53 -25.76
N THR A 219 14.73 -12.33 -26.12
CA THR A 219 15.10 -11.11 -25.41
C THR A 219 14.70 -11.20 -23.93
N GLY A 220 15.66 -11.00 -23.03
CA GLY A 220 15.42 -11.02 -21.59
C GLY A 220 15.10 -9.66 -21.00
N ILE A 221 14.66 -9.66 -19.73
CA ILE A 221 14.39 -8.43 -18.97
C ILE A 221 15.69 -7.79 -18.55
N ARG A 222 15.85 -6.48 -18.82
CA ARG A 222 17.07 -5.75 -18.51
C ARG A 222 16.96 -4.99 -17.20
N LYS A 223 17.91 -5.21 -16.32
CA LYS A 223 18.03 -4.58 -15.00
C LYS A 223 19.29 -3.74 -14.90
N CYS A 224 19.15 -2.58 -14.28
CA CYS A 224 20.24 -1.68 -13.92
C CYS A 224 19.77 -0.80 -12.75
N GLY A 225 20.61 0.09 -12.25
CA GLY A 225 20.28 0.83 -11.03
C GLY A 225 20.83 0.14 -9.80
N GLU A 226 20.17 0.36 -8.66
CA GLU A 226 20.51 -0.20 -7.36
C GLU A 226 19.35 -1.13 -6.97
N ILE A 227 19.59 -2.45 -6.95
CA ILE A 227 18.57 -3.47 -6.71
C ILE A 227 19.11 -4.47 -5.68
N THR A 228 18.32 -4.76 -4.65
CA THR A 228 18.59 -5.79 -3.64
C THR A 228 17.34 -6.62 -3.39
N ASP A 229 17.52 -7.89 -3.04
CA ASP A 229 16.48 -8.86 -2.66
C ASP A 229 15.41 -9.14 -3.73
N GLU A 230 15.72 -8.96 -5.02
CA GLU A 230 14.82 -9.31 -6.13
C GLU A 230 14.99 -10.78 -6.57
N ILE A 231 13.88 -11.51 -6.76
CA ILE A 231 13.88 -12.96 -7.04
C ILE A 231 13.34 -13.24 -8.45
N TRP A 232 14.04 -14.11 -9.19
CA TRP A 232 13.67 -14.59 -10.52
C TRP A 232 13.65 -16.11 -10.54
N MET A 233 12.65 -16.70 -11.19
CA MET A 233 12.53 -18.16 -11.33
C MET A 233 12.36 -18.51 -12.80
N ALA A 234 12.99 -19.60 -13.22
CA ALA A 234 12.89 -20.06 -14.60
C ALA A 234 11.46 -20.50 -14.92
N SER A 235 10.95 -20.11 -16.08
CA SER A 235 9.61 -20.53 -16.53
C SER A 235 9.63 -22.01 -16.92
N ARG A 236 8.44 -22.59 -17.12
CA ARG A 236 8.30 -23.98 -17.59
C ARG A 236 9.06 -24.23 -18.89
N ASP A 237 9.00 -23.27 -19.81
CA ASP A 237 9.49 -23.44 -21.17
C ASP A 237 10.98 -23.11 -21.32
N SER A 238 11.63 -22.71 -20.23
CA SER A 238 13.06 -22.44 -20.22
C SER A 238 13.93 -23.71 -20.20
N GLU A 239 13.28 -24.88 -20.18
CA GLU A 239 13.89 -26.20 -20.01
C GLU A 239 14.79 -26.29 -18.76
N GLY A 240 14.42 -25.56 -17.70
CA GLY A 240 15.16 -25.56 -16.44
C GLY A 240 16.47 -24.76 -16.50
N THR A 241 16.52 -23.73 -17.34
CA THR A 241 17.69 -22.85 -17.47
C THR A 241 17.33 -21.37 -17.31
N ILE A 242 18.26 -20.57 -16.79
CA ILE A 242 18.24 -19.11 -16.83
C ILE A 242 19.52 -18.64 -17.51
N VAL A 243 19.41 -17.78 -18.53
CA VAL A 243 20.57 -17.18 -19.19
C VAL A 243 20.70 -15.73 -18.73
N LEU A 244 21.88 -15.40 -18.20
CA LEU A 244 22.21 -14.06 -17.71
C LEU A 244 23.23 -13.41 -18.64
N THR A 245 22.97 -12.19 -19.12
CA THR A 245 23.93 -11.42 -19.90
C THR A 245 24.17 -10.06 -19.24
N PHE A 246 25.36 -9.85 -18.72
CA PHE A 246 25.84 -8.54 -18.31
C PHE A 246 26.50 -7.82 -19.49
N ASP A 247 26.03 -6.63 -19.83
CA ASP A 247 26.58 -5.80 -20.91
C ASP A 247 26.97 -4.42 -20.37
N SER A 248 28.27 -4.12 -20.42
CA SER A 248 28.85 -2.79 -20.22
C SER A 248 29.53 -2.24 -21.49
N ASN A 249 29.35 -2.93 -22.62
CA ASN A 249 29.92 -2.58 -23.91
C ASN A 249 29.04 -1.62 -24.71
N PHE A 250 27.72 -1.63 -24.48
CA PHE A 250 26.80 -0.74 -25.18
C PHE A 250 27.14 0.75 -25.01
N VAL A 251 27.54 1.18 -23.81
CA VAL A 251 27.96 2.57 -23.54
C VAL A 251 29.25 2.60 -22.70
N THR A 252 30.38 2.39 -23.37
CA THR A 252 31.71 2.29 -22.73
C THR A 252 32.22 3.56 -22.04
N ASN A 253 31.69 4.74 -22.39
CA ASN A 253 32.16 6.02 -21.87
C ASN A 253 31.50 6.46 -20.55
N ARG A 254 30.65 5.61 -19.95
CA ARG A 254 29.98 5.89 -18.69
C ARG A 254 30.70 5.22 -17.53
N PRO A 255 30.83 5.89 -16.36
CA PRO A 255 31.58 5.35 -15.25
C PRO A 255 30.91 4.08 -14.73
N ALA A 256 31.70 3.01 -14.57
CA ALA A 256 31.25 1.80 -13.93
C ALA A 256 30.96 2.02 -12.43
N GLN A 257 30.00 1.23 -11.93
CA GLN A 257 29.57 1.18 -10.54
C GLN A 257 30.09 -0.12 -9.89
N ARG A 258 29.66 -0.46 -8.67
CA ARG A 258 30.17 -1.63 -7.92
C ARG A 258 29.82 -3.00 -8.51
N GLY A 259 28.94 -3.05 -9.51
CA GLY A 259 28.61 -4.29 -10.21
C GLY A 259 27.53 -5.07 -9.48
N PHE A 260 27.50 -6.40 -9.60
CA PHE A 260 26.50 -7.20 -8.92
C PHE A 260 27.05 -8.47 -8.30
N ARG A 261 26.28 -9.00 -7.34
CA ARG A 261 26.34 -10.35 -6.80
C ARG A 261 24.93 -10.93 -6.76
N LEU A 262 24.80 -12.12 -7.34
CA LEU A 262 23.57 -12.90 -7.42
C LEU A 262 23.80 -14.23 -6.73
N ARG A 263 22.77 -14.77 -6.11
CA ARG A 263 22.74 -16.14 -5.58
C ARG A 263 21.78 -16.97 -6.42
N ALA A 264 22.21 -18.13 -6.88
CA ALA A 264 21.41 -19.07 -7.64
C ALA A 264 21.25 -20.36 -6.82
N ASP A 265 20.02 -20.85 -6.70
CA ASP A 265 19.66 -22.09 -6.02
C ASP A 265 18.53 -22.83 -6.78
N ALA A 266 18.10 -23.98 -6.24
CA ALA A 266 17.12 -24.86 -6.86
C ALA A 266 15.88 -25.03 -5.97
N VAL A 267 14.68 -24.90 -6.55
CA VAL A 267 13.38 -25.05 -5.85
C VAL A 267 12.49 -26.14 -6.47
N GLY A 268 11.56 -26.68 -5.65
CA GLY A 268 10.54 -27.67 -6.04
C GLY A 268 9.44 -27.09 -6.95
N ARG A 269 8.60 -27.97 -7.54
CA ARG A 269 7.68 -27.64 -8.67
C ARG A 269 6.20 -27.42 -8.32
N GLY A 270 5.75 -27.55 -7.07
CA GLY A 270 4.33 -27.62 -6.69
C GLY A 270 3.50 -26.39 -7.05
N CYS A 271 4.02 -25.17 -6.84
CA CYS A 271 3.30 -23.91 -7.02
C CYS A 271 3.49 -23.24 -8.39
N MET A 272 4.10 -23.93 -9.36
CA MET A 272 4.56 -23.38 -10.64
C MET A 272 3.46 -22.77 -11.54
N SER A 273 2.17 -23.03 -11.28
CA SER A 273 1.04 -22.49 -12.07
C SER A 273 0.18 -21.46 -11.31
N ASN A 274 0.61 -21.05 -10.11
CA ASN A 274 -0.20 -20.33 -9.14
C ASN A 274 -1.66 -20.85 -9.07
N PRO A 275 -1.85 -22.12 -8.71
CA PRO A 275 -3.14 -22.79 -8.81
C PRO A 275 -4.20 -22.26 -7.83
N CYS A 276 -3.86 -21.35 -6.90
CA CYS A 276 -4.76 -20.83 -5.87
C CYS A 276 -5.44 -19.53 -6.33
N VAL A 277 -6.78 -19.48 -6.27
CA VAL A 277 -7.60 -18.36 -6.74
C VAL A 277 -7.64 -17.23 -5.72
N TYR A 278 -8.08 -17.51 -4.48
CA TYR A 278 -8.09 -16.56 -3.35
C TYR A 278 -7.31 -17.12 -2.15
N GLY A 279 -6.01 -17.32 -2.36
CA GLY A 279 -5.13 -17.85 -1.34
C GLY A 279 -3.67 -17.87 -1.77
N ARG A 280 -2.79 -18.17 -0.82
CA ARG A 280 -1.36 -18.38 -1.07
C ARG A 280 -1.09 -19.84 -1.39
N CYS A 281 -0.30 -20.10 -2.42
CA CYS A 281 0.22 -21.44 -2.68
C CYS A 281 1.44 -21.74 -1.79
N GLU A 282 1.42 -22.88 -1.11
CA GLU A 282 2.55 -23.49 -0.43
C GLU A 282 2.94 -24.81 -1.09
N GLU A 283 4.23 -25.09 -1.14
CA GLU A 283 4.75 -26.37 -1.62
C GLU A 283 4.35 -27.48 -0.64
N GLY A 284 3.88 -28.62 -1.17
CA GLY A 284 3.51 -29.78 -0.37
C GLY A 284 4.70 -30.66 0.03
N ASP A 285 4.43 -31.66 0.87
CA ASP A 285 5.44 -32.59 1.42
C ASP A 285 5.99 -33.60 0.38
N LEU A 286 5.37 -33.71 -0.80
CA LEU A 286 5.69 -34.66 -1.86
C LEU A 286 6.03 -33.96 -3.18
N ASP A 287 6.82 -34.64 -4.00
CA ASP A 287 7.29 -34.16 -5.31
C ASP A 287 6.10 -33.72 -6.19
N CYS A 288 6.05 -32.42 -6.53
CA CYS A 288 4.99 -31.74 -7.29
C CYS A 288 3.63 -31.54 -6.58
N ASP A 289 3.56 -31.71 -5.25
CA ASP A 289 2.34 -31.40 -4.49
C ASP A 289 2.28 -29.92 -4.09
N TYR A 290 1.07 -29.38 -3.96
CA TYR A 290 0.83 -28.01 -3.53
C TYR A 290 -0.38 -27.92 -2.62
N LYS A 291 -0.33 -26.95 -1.70
CA LYS A 291 -1.39 -26.64 -0.77
C LYS A 291 -1.76 -25.17 -0.89
N CYS A 292 -3.02 -24.90 -1.18
CA CYS A 292 -3.53 -23.54 -1.09
C CYS A 292 -3.92 -23.23 0.35
N ILE A 293 -3.30 -22.20 0.93
CA ILE A 293 -3.79 -21.54 2.13
C ILE A 293 -4.77 -20.46 1.68
N CYS A 294 -6.05 -20.71 1.87
CA CYS A 294 -7.09 -19.76 1.50
C CYS A 294 -7.08 -18.54 2.41
N ASP A 295 -7.31 -17.38 1.80
CA ASP A 295 -7.55 -16.15 2.55
C ASP A 295 -8.86 -16.27 3.35
N ASP A 296 -9.01 -15.48 4.41
CA ASP A 296 -10.22 -15.49 5.24
C ASP A 296 -11.48 -15.27 4.39
N GLY A 297 -12.46 -16.18 4.53
CA GLY A 297 -13.71 -16.19 3.76
C GLY A 297 -13.72 -17.14 2.55
N PHE A 298 -12.60 -17.75 2.18
CA PHE A 298 -12.52 -18.69 1.05
C PHE A 298 -12.16 -20.11 1.49
N GLU A 299 -12.66 -21.10 0.75
CA GLU A 299 -12.34 -22.52 0.86
C GLU A 299 -12.32 -23.20 -0.51
N GLY A 300 -12.23 -24.52 -0.50
CA GLY A 300 -12.05 -25.33 -1.70
C GLY A 300 -10.57 -25.63 -1.94
N LYS A 301 -10.33 -26.63 -2.78
CA LYS A 301 -8.98 -27.16 -3.03
C LYS A 301 -8.02 -26.10 -3.60
N ILE A 302 -8.58 -25.11 -4.29
CA ILE A 302 -7.85 -23.99 -4.90
C ILE A 302 -8.35 -22.63 -4.41
N CYS A 303 -9.07 -22.57 -3.29
CA CYS A 303 -9.62 -21.32 -2.75
C CYS A 303 -10.56 -20.60 -3.71
N ASP A 304 -11.40 -21.37 -4.40
CA ASP A 304 -12.38 -20.93 -5.41
C ASP A 304 -13.81 -20.87 -4.87
N THR A 305 -14.04 -21.39 -3.66
CA THR A 305 -15.37 -21.43 -3.02
C THR A 305 -15.44 -20.39 -1.91
N VAL A 306 -16.52 -19.63 -1.80
CA VAL A 306 -16.75 -18.72 -0.67
C VAL A 306 -17.30 -19.55 0.49
N LYS A 307 -16.52 -19.68 1.58
CA LYS A 307 -16.86 -20.49 2.76
C LYS A 307 -17.93 -19.84 3.62
N ASP A 308 -17.71 -18.56 3.88
CA ASP A 308 -18.56 -17.66 4.65
C ASP A 308 -18.48 -16.30 3.94
N VAL A 309 -19.49 -15.43 4.09
CA VAL A 309 -19.44 -14.05 3.57
C VAL A 309 -19.11 -13.06 4.71
N PRO A 310 -17.91 -13.06 5.32
CA PRO A 310 -17.53 -11.98 6.23
C PRO A 310 -17.01 -10.81 5.40
N ASN A 311 -17.87 -9.80 5.21
CA ASN A 311 -17.47 -8.43 4.87
C ASN A 311 -16.48 -8.31 3.70
N PHE A 312 -16.80 -8.94 2.58
CA PHE A 312 -16.05 -8.81 1.35
C PHE A 312 -16.07 -7.35 0.84
N LYS A 313 -14.98 -6.85 0.25
CA LYS A 313 -14.87 -5.47 -0.26
C LYS A 313 -14.02 -5.33 -1.53
N CYS A 314 -14.54 -4.66 -2.56
CA CYS A 314 -13.80 -4.12 -3.69
C CYS A 314 -13.61 -2.61 -3.52
N SER A 315 -12.37 -2.18 -3.29
CA SER A 315 -12.00 -0.75 -3.24
C SER A 315 -11.29 -0.26 -4.51
N PHE A 316 -11.02 -1.14 -5.48
CA PHE A 316 -10.32 -0.85 -6.75
C PHE A 316 -8.89 -0.30 -6.65
N GLU A 317 -8.37 -0.08 -5.45
CA GLU A 317 -6.98 0.28 -5.19
C GLU A 317 -5.97 -0.80 -5.60
N ILE A 318 -4.72 -0.38 -5.83
CA ILE A 318 -3.62 -1.31 -6.15
C ILE A 318 -3.45 -2.31 -5.00
N GLY A 319 -3.60 -3.60 -5.31
CA GLY A 319 -3.53 -4.70 -4.34
C GLY A 319 -4.88 -5.08 -3.70
N SER A 320 -5.96 -4.36 -4.02
CA SER A 320 -7.33 -4.72 -3.59
C SER A 320 -7.81 -6.00 -4.28
N LYS A 321 -8.34 -6.96 -3.52
CA LYS A 321 -8.84 -8.23 -4.05
C LYS A 321 -10.33 -8.09 -4.34
N CYS A 322 -10.73 -8.07 -5.62
CA CYS A 322 -12.13 -7.94 -6.03
C CYS A 322 -12.72 -9.27 -6.53
N ILE A 323 -13.87 -9.72 -6.02
CA ILE A 323 -14.57 -10.91 -6.55
C ILE A 323 -15.44 -10.61 -7.76
N PHE A 324 -15.62 -9.34 -8.12
CA PHE A 324 -16.33 -8.94 -9.32
C PHE A 324 -15.35 -8.72 -10.47
N GLN A 325 -15.79 -9.04 -11.67
CA GLN A 325 -15.00 -8.87 -12.88
C GLN A 325 -15.90 -8.51 -14.06
N ASN A 326 -15.28 -7.92 -15.08
CA ASN A 326 -15.87 -7.74 -16.40
C ASN A 326 -16.27 -9.10 -17.01
N THR A 327 -17.32 -9.11 -17.82
CA THR A 327 -17.80 -10.30 -18.53
C THR A 327 -18.18 -9.95 -19.95
N ALA A 328 -17.97 -10.85 -20.90
CA ALA A 328 -18.47 -10.71 -22.27
C ALA A 328 -19.95 -11.16 -22.40
N GLU A 329 -20.55 -11.70 -21.34
CA GLU A 329 -21.90 -12.27 -21.40
C GLU A 329 -23.00 -11.19 -21.28
N ASN A 330 -23.77 -11.02 -22.37
CA ASN A 330 -24.93 -10.13 -22.46
C ASN A 330 -24.63 -8.64 -22.23
N ASP A 331 -23.42 -8.16 -22.54
CA ASP A 331 -23.05 -6.75 -22.51
C ASP A 331 -22.48 -6.24 -23.86
N ASN A 332 -22.14 -4.95 -23.92
CA ASN A 332 -21.67 -4.23 -25.12
C ASN A 332 -20.30 -3.58 -24.90
N PHE A 333 -19.89 -3.37 -23.65
CA PHE A 333 -18.62 -2.74 -23.27
C PHE A 333 -18.24 -3.07 -21.85
N GLN A 334 -16.99 -2.84 -21.50
CA GLN A 334 -16.45 -3.21 -20.20
C GLN A 334 -16.23 -2.00 -19.31
N TRP A 335 -16.32 -2.23 -18.00
CA TRP A 335 -15.95 -1.24 -16.99
C TRP A 335 -14.43 -1.08 -16.93
N ALA A 336 -13.95 0.14 -16.67
CA ALA A 336 -12.53 0.45 -16.57
C ALA A 336 -12.14 0.90 -15.16
N ILE A 337 -11.06 0.37 -14.60
CA ILE A 337 -10.49 0.92 -13.36
C ILE A 337 -9.64 2.13 -13.73
N THR A 338 -9.92 3.28 -13.12
CA THR A 338 -9.21 4.53 -13.38
C THR A 338 -9.04 5.35 -12.10
N GLY A 339 -7.97 6.13 -12.03
CA GLY A 339 -7.78 7.18 -11.02
C GLY A 339 -7.70 8.58 -11.65
N VAL A 340 -8.10 8.69 -12.91
CA VAL A 340 -8.09 9.91 -13.70
C VAL A 340 -9.55 10.19 -14.11
N PRO A 341 -10.02 11.45 -14.02
CA PRO A 341 -11.36 11.84 -14.48
C PRO A 341 -11.60 11.43 -15.94
N SER A 342 -12.89 11.28 -16.29
CA SER A 342 -13.29 11.03 -17.67
C SER A 342 -12.75 12.10 -18.63
N SER A 343 -12.52 11.69 -19.87
CA SER A 343 -12.14 12.57 -20.97
C SER A 343 -13.32 13.42 -21.49
N SER A 344 -14.57 13.05 -21.21
CA SER A 344 -15.73 13.89 -21.47
C SER A 344 -15.89 14.96 -20.40
N ALA A 345 -15.94 16.22 -20.84
CA ALA A 345 -16.07 17.35 -19.92
C ALA A 345 -17.48 17.39 -19.29
N GLY A 346 -17.55 17.47 -17.97
CA GLY A 346 -18.80 17.60 -17.21
C GLY A 346 -19.57 16.28 -17.05
N THR A 347 -18.86 15.15 -17.00
CA THR A 347 -19.43 13.81 -16.83
C THR A 347 -18.62 13.02 -15.80
N GLY A 348 -19.28 12.12 -15.08
CA GLY A 348 -18.64 11.26 -14.08
C GLY A 348 -17.99 12.00 -12.90
N PRO A 349 -17.32 11.27 -12.00
CA PRO A 349 -16.65 11.85 -10.83
C PRO A 349 -15.22 12.34 -11.14
N ASN A 350 -14.80 13.42 -10.46
CA ASN A 350 -13.42 13.95 -10.58
C ASN A 350 -12.39 13.21 -9.71
N TYR A 351 -12.85 12.45 -8.71
CA TYR A 351 -12.03 11.72 -7.76
C TYR A 351 -12.78 10.48 -7.29
N ALA A 352 -12.04 9.45 -6.86
CA ALA A 352 -12.60 8.27 -6.21
C ALA A 352 -13.41 8.66 -4.96
N GLN A 353 -14.41 7.85 -4.57
CA GLN A 353 -15.09 8.06 -3.30
C GLN A 353 -14.12 7.90 -2.14
N LYS A 354 -13.21 6.92 -2.24
CA LYS A 354 -12.16 6.68 -1.26
C LYS A 354 -10.91 6.17 -1.97
N GLY A 355 -9.76 6.74 -1.64
CA GLY A 355 -8.49 6.33 -2.26
C GLY A 355 -8.24 7.04 -3.59
N LYS A 356 -7.63 6.34 -4.54
CA LYS A 356 -7.17 6.86 -5.83
C LYS A 356 -7.91 6.27 -7.02
N TYR A 357 -8.35 5.02 -6.98
CA TYR A 357 -8.91 4.31 -8.13
C TYR A 357 -10.38 3.94 -7.90
N TYR A 358 -11.18 4.02 -8.96
CA TYR A 358 -12.59 3.64 -8.97
C TYR A 358 -12.94 2.97 -10.30
N LEU A 359 -14.13 2.37 -10.38
CA LEU A 359 -14.60 1.69 -11.57
C LEU A 359 -15.50 2.63 -12.39
N LEU A 360 -15.20 2.81 -13.67
CA LEU A 360 -15.86 3.76 -14.57
C LEU A 360 -16.44 3.04 -15.79
N ALA A 361 -17.73 3.23 -16.02
CA ALA A 361 -18.40 2.96 -17.28
C ALA A 361 -18.44 4.27 -18.09
N GLU A 362 -17.48 4.40 -19.00
CA GLU A 362 -17.32 5.56 -19.87
C GLU A 362 -18.30 5.49 -21.05
N MET A 363 -19.24 6.43 -21.15
CA MET A 363 -20.33 6.36 -22.14
C MET A 363 -20.02 7.11 -23.45
N SER A 364 -18.83 7.68 -23.57
CA SER A 364 -18.41 8.36 -24.78
C SER A 364 -18.09 7.39 -25.93
N SER A 365 -17.72 7.94 -27.10
CA SER A 365 -17.51 7.15 -28.32
C SER A 365 -16.56 5.96 -28.05
N PRO A 366 -16.99 4.73 -28.36
CA PRO A 366 -17.88 4.36 -29.45
C PRO A 366 -19.28 3.94 -28.99
N ARG A 367 -19.65 4.21 -27.73
CA ARG A 367 -20.91 3.74 -27.16
C ARG A 367 -22.11 4.41 -27.82
N ILE A 368 -23.15 3.62 -28.08
CA ILE A 368 -24.43 4.09 -28.65
C ILE A 368 -25.58 3.89 -27.66
N ARG A 369 -26.73 4.51 -27.95
CA ARG A 369 -27.89 4.53 -27.05
C ARG A 369 -28.32 3.10 -26.73
N GLY A 370 -28.40 2.76 -25.44
CA GLY A 370 -28.79 1.45 -24.96
C GLY A 370 -27.64 0.43 -24.84
N ASP A 371 -26.41 0.79 -25.21
CA ASP A 371 -25.24 -0.03 -24.90
C ASP A 371 -25.11 -0.21 -23.40
N LYS A 372 -24.74 -1.40 -22.96
CA LYS A 372 -24.61 -1.72 -21.54
C LYS A 372 -23.31 -2.44 -21.20
N ALA A 373 -22.87 -2.32 -19.95
CA ALA A 373 -21.68 -2.96 -19.41
C ALA A 373 -22.04 -3.80 -18.18
N HIS A 374 -21.53 -5.03 -18.10
CA HIS A 374 -21.77 -5.92 -16.96
C HIS A 374 -20.52 -6.11 -16.09
N PHE A 375 -20.68 -6.02 -14.78
CA PHE A 375 -19.66 -6.36 -13.79
C PHE A 375 -20.21 -7.43 -12.85
N VAL A 376 -19.64 -8.64 -12.90
CA VAL A 376 -20.27 -9.87 -12.39
C VAL A 376 -19.39 -10.56 -11.37
N SER A 377 -19.99 -11.17 -10.33
CA SER A 377 -19.26 -12.01 -9.38
C SER A 377 -18.63 -13.23 -10.06
N LYS A 378 -17.31 -13.38 -9.89
CA LYS A 378 -16.47 -14.46 -10.44
C LYS A 378 -16.80 -15.82 -9.82
N VAL A 379 -17.16 -15.80 -8.55
CA VAL A 379 -17.55 -16.97 -7.76
C VAL A 379 -19.05 -16.99 -7.55
N ASP A 380 -19.59 -18.20 -7.42
CA ASP A 380 -20.98 -18.40 -7.03
C ASP A 380 -21.12 -18.09 -5.54
N LEU A 381 -22.12 -17.28 -5.20
CA LEU A 381 -22.36 -16.88 -3.81
C LEU A 381 -23.17 -17.98 -3.09
N PRO A 382 -22.92 -18.18 -1.78
CA PRO A 382 -23.62 -19.19 -1.00
C PRO A 382 -25.10 -18.85 -0.84
N ALA A 383 -25.94 -19.86 -0.60
CA ALA A 383 -27.37 -19.70 -0.34
C ALA A 383 -27.68 -19.12 1.05
N THR A 384 -27.13 -17.95 1.33
CA THR A 384 -27.36 -17.17 2.54
C THR A 384 -27.91 -15.80 2.15
N LYS A 385 -28.69 -15.18 3.05
CA LYS A 385 -29.12 -13.79 2.83
C LYS A 385 -27.87 -12.92 2.91
N MET A 386 -27.71 -11.96 2.00
CA MET A 386 -26.56 -11.07 1.99
C MET A 386 -27.00 -9.62 1.80
N CYS A 387 -26.18 -8.69 2.29
CA CYS A 387 -26.32 -7.28 2.06
C CYS A 387 -25.22 -6.79 1.12
N LEU A 388 -25.62 -6.28 -0.04
CA LEU A 388 -24.73 -5.62 -0.99
C LEU A 388 -24.74 -4.11 -0.72
N LYS A 389 -23.56 -3.53 -0.45
CA LYS A 389 -23.37 -2.09 -0.33
C LYS A 389 -22.39 -1.59 -1.38
N PHE A 390 -22.61 -0.42 -1.94
CA PHE A 390 -21.68 0.20 -2.89
C PHE A 390 -21.91 1.70 -2.97
N TYR A 391 -20.90 2.41 -3.45
CA TYR A 391 -21.01 3.81 -3.84
C TYR A 391 -21.11 3.92 -5.35
N TYR A 392 -21.90 4.88 -5.83
CA TYR A 392 -22.05 5.15 -7.24
C TYR A 392 -22.04 6.65 -7.53
N SER A 393 -21.56 7.02 -8.71
CA SER A 393 -21.67 8.37 -9.25
C SER A 393 -22.31 8.31 -10.63
N MET A 394 -23.27 9.20 -10.88
CA MET A 394 -24.08 9.22 -12.10
C MET A 394 -24.27 10.68 -12.52
N PHE A 395 -23.24 11.27 -13.15
CA PHE A 395 -23.21 12.69 -13.49
C PHE A 395 -23.07 12.92 -14.99
N GLY A 396 -23.89 13.83 -15.53
CA GLY A 396 -23.93 14.18 -16.94
C GLY A 396 -25.30 14.68 -17.38
N ARG A 397 -25.44 15.05 -18.65
CA ARG A 397 -26.71 15.58 -19.20
C ARG A 397 -27.67 14.46 -19.58
N ASN A 398 -27.17 13.38 -20.20
CA ASN A 398 -27.97 12.28 -20.71
C ASN A 398 -27.62 10.95 -20.03
N VAL A 399 -27.47 10.96 -18.70
CA VAL A 399 -27.12 9.74 -17.94
C VAL A 399 -28.18 8.66 -18.12
N GLY A 400 -27.73 7.47 -18.48
CA GLY A 400 -28.60 6.31 -18.63
C GLY A 400 -28.92 5.67 -17.27
N THR A 401 -28.78 4.36 -17.19
CA THR A 401 -29.31 3.55 -16.07
C THR A 401 -28.20 2.73 -15.42
N LEU A 402 -28.15 2.71 -14.09
CA LEU A 402 -27.37 1.73 -13.33
C LEU A 402 -28.34 0.77 -12.64
N SER A 403 -28.17 -0.53 -12.84
CA SER A 403 -29.00 -1.58 -12.28
C SER A 403 -28.16 -2.66 -11.60
N VAL A 404 -28.75 -3.33 -10.61
CA VAL A 404 -28.18 -4.53 -10.00
C VAL A 404 -29.15 -5.69 -10.24
N TYR A 405 -28.61 -6.81 -10.72
CA TYR A 405 -29.34 -8.05 -10.93
C TYR A 405 -28.73 -9.19 -10.13
N THR A 406 -29.57 -10.17 -9.83
CA THR A 406 -29.15 -11.50 -9.36
C THR A 406 -29.48 -12.54 -10.41
N LYS A 407 -28.59 -13.53 -10.59
CA LYS A 407 -28.76 -14.64 -11.52
C LYS A 407 -28.54 -15.94 -10.78
N ASP A 408 -29.56 -16.80 -10.74
CA ASP A 408 -29.51 -18.10 -10.05
C ASP A 408 -29.02 -19.24 -10.97
N SER A 409 -28.89 -20.45 -10.42
CA SER A 409 -28.57 -21.69 -11.15
C SER A 409 -29.53 -22.03 -12.29
N SER A 410 -30.76 -21.49 -12.26
CA SER A 410 -31.75 -21.63 -13.34
C SER A 410 -31.55 -20.61 -14.46
N ASN A 411 -30.48 -19.79 -14.40
CA ASN A 411 -30.17 -18.69 -15.32
C ASN A 411 -31.23 -17.58 -15.38
N VAL A 412 -32.10 -17.46 -14.37
CA VAL A 412 -33.11 -16.40 -14.32
C VAL A 412 -32.47 -15.14 -13.78
N MET A 413 -32.47 -14.05 -14.57
CA MET A 413 -32.04 -12.74 -14.09
C MET A 413 -33.20 -12.00 -13.42
N GLN A 414 -33.01 -11.59 -12.17
CA GLN A 414 -33.94 -10.77 -11.41
C GLN A 414 -33.30 -9.42 -11.08
N GLN A 415 -33.98 -8.33 -11.44
CA GLN A 415 -33.54 -6.98 -11.09
C GLN A 415 -33.86 -6.70 -9.63
N VAL A 416 -32.82 -6.43 -8.83
CA VAL A 416 -32.96 -6.14 -7.39
C VAL A 416 -32.88 -4.65 -7.08
N TRP A 417 -32.29 -3.85 -7.97
CA TRP A 417 -32.23 -2.39 -7.83
C TRP A 417 -31.96 -1.68 -9.15
N SER A 418 -32.37 -0.40 -9.25
CA SER A 418 -32.03 0.46 -10.38
C SER A 418 -32.15 1.96 -10.07
N LYS A 419 -31.31 2.76 -10.73
CA LYS A 419 -31.39 4.23 -10.82
C LYS A 419 -31.15 4.67 -12.25
N SER A 420 -31.74 5.80 -12.64
CA SER A 420 -31.61 6.35 -14.00
C SER A 420 -31.55 7.86 -13.97
N GLY A 421 -30.90 8.45 -14.98
CA GLY A 421 -30.76 9.90 -15.10
C GLY A 421 -29.68 10.48 -14.19
N ASN A 422 -29.46 11.78 -14.31
CA ASN A 422 -28.44 12.51 -13.55
C ASN A 422 -28.76 12.55 -12.05
N GLN A 423 -27.81 12.12 -11.22
CA GLN A 423 -27.88 12.12 -9.75
C GLN A 423 -27.04 13.23 -9.09
N GLY A 424 -26.37 14.06 -9.90
CA GLY A 424 -25.50 15.15 -9.45
C GLY A 424 -24.03 14.78 -9.39
N ASP A 425 -23.17 15.80 -9.25
CA ASP A 425 -21.71 15.67 -9.16
C ASP A 425 -21.29 15.31 -7.72
N LYS A 426 -21.71 14.12 -7.27
CA LYS A 426 -21.33 13.54 -5.99
C LYS A 426 -21.39 12.01 -6.04
N TRP A 427 -20.79 11.37 -5.05
CA TRP A 427 -20.93 9.95 -4.78
C TRP A 427 -22.13 9.71 -3.85
N GLU A 428 -22.90 8.69 -4.15
CA GLU A 428 -24.08 8.26 -3.41
C GLU A 428 -23.91 6.82 -2.93
N ALA A 429 -24.37 6.51 -1.72
CA ALA A 429 -24.32 5.16 -1.16
C ALA A 429 -25.63 4.40 -1.40
N GLN A 430 -25.54 3.10 -1.65
CA GLN A 430 -26.70 2.22 -1.79
C GLN A 430 -26.50 0.90 -1.04
N ASN A 431 -27.59 0.41 -0.42
CA ASN A 431 -27.67 -0.92 0.19
C ASN A 431 -28.79 -1.72 -0.48
N ILE A 432 -28.57 -3.00 -0.78
CA ILE A 432 -29.54 -3.90 -1.43
C ILE A 432 -29.51 -5.29 -0.78
N ASP A 433 -30.68 -5.78 -0.37
CA ASP A 433 -30.88 -7.16 0.04
C ASP A 433 -30.71 -8.13 -1.13
N ILE A 434 -29.78 -9.08 -0.99
CA ILE A 434 -29.57 -10.17 -1.95
C ILE A 434 -30.21 -11.45 -1.38
N PRO A 435 -31.08 -12.13 -2.14
CA PRO A 435 -31.81 -13.30 -1.67
C PRO A 435 -30.89 -14.51 -1.44
N ALA A 436 -31.25 -15.35 -0.47
CA ALA A 436 -30.60 -16.63 -0.21
C ALA A 436 -31.00 -17.65 -1.28
N THR A 437 -30.22 -17.75 -2.35
CA THR A 437 -30.46 -18.70 -3.46
C THR A 437 -29.15 -19.41 -3.80
N ASP A 438 -29.24 -20.71 -4.07
CA ASP A 438 -28.08 -21.53 -4.42
C ASP A 438 -27.43 -21.05 -5.72
N GLU A 439 -26.09 -21.02 -5.71
CA GLU A 439 -25.22 -20.68 -6.84
C GLU A 439 -25.54 -19.30 -7.47
N LEU A 440 -25.78 -18.29 -6.63
CA LEU A 440 -26.24 -16.98 -7.08
C LEU A 440 -25.07 -16.09 -7.53
N LYS A 441 -25.23 -15.42 -8.68
CA LYS A 441 -24.34 -14.36 -9.15
C LYS A 441 -24.97 -12.99 -8.99
N VAL A 442 -24.17 -11.99 -8.63
CA VAL A 442 -24.55 -10.57 -8.60
C VAL A 442 -23.94 -9.86 -9.80
N ILE A 443 -24.74 -9.02 -10.47
CA ILE A 443 -24.39 -8.33 -11.72
C ILE A 443 -24.70 -6.84 -11.57
N PHE A 444 -23.72 -5.97 -11.75
CA PHE A 444 -23.94 -4.54 -11.98
C PHE A 444 -24.04 -4.27 -13.48
N GLU A 445 -25.12 -3.63 -13.92
CA GLU A 445 -25.36 -3.24 -15.30
C GLU A 445 -25.39 -1.71 -15.41
N ALA A 446 -24.47 -1.10 -16.16
CA ALA A 446 -24.56 0.30 -16.53
C ALA A 446 -24.97 0.42 -18.00
N VAL A 447 -26.00 1.20 -18.29
CA VAL A 447 -26.58 1.41 -19.61
C VAL A 447 -26.36 2.86 -20.02
N ARG A 448 -25.87 3.09 -21.23
CA ARG A 448 -25.75 4.41 -21.84
C ARG A 448 -27.11 5.03 -22.11
N GLY A 449 -27.26 6.30 -21.77
CA GLY A 449 -28.48 7.06 -22.05
C GLY A 449 -28.60 7.52 -23.52
N GLU A 450 -29.28 8.64 -23.73
CA GLU A 450 -29.56 9.16 -25.08
C GLU A 450 -28.29 9.58 -25.83
N ASP A 451 -27.30 10.13 -25.12
CA ASP A 451 -26.09 10.70 -25.71
C ASP A 451 -24.82 10.34 -24.91
N TRP A 452 -23.66 10.79 -25.38
CA TRP A 452 -22.34 10.45 -24.82
C TRP A 452 -21.96 11.23 -23.55
N ASP A 453 -22.65 12.33 -23.25
CA ASP A 453 -22.29 13.27 -22.20
C ASP A 453 -22.80 12.83 -20.82
N SER A 454 -22.41 11.62 -20.42
CA SER A 454 -22.70 11.04 -19.11
C SER A 454 -21.76 9.90 -18.77
N ASP A 455 -21.35 9.76 -17.52
CA ASP A 455 -20.65 8.55 -17.07
C ASP A 455 -21.29 7.99 -15.81
N ILE A 456 -21.08 6.69 -15.62
CA ILE A 456 -21.52 5.96 -14.44
C ILE A 456 -20.28 5.36 -13.80
N ALA A 457 -20.08 5.62 -12.51
CA ALA A 457 -18.96 5.08 -11.76
C ALA A 457 -19.44 4.30 -10.54
N LEU A 458 -18.64 3.33 -10.13
CA LEU A 458 -18.82 2.52 -8.93
C LEU A 458 -17.54 2.59 -8.09
N ASP A 459 -17.72 2.60 -6.77
CA ASP A 459 -16.61 2.52 -5.82
C ASP A 459 -17.05 1.81 -4.54
N GLU A 460 -16.10 1.29 -3.77
CA GLU A 460 -16.30 0.73 -2.42
C GLU A 460 -17.46 -0.30 -2.34
N ILE A 461 -17.48 -1.25 -3.28
CA ILE A 461 -18.46 -2.36 -3.28
C ILE A 461 -18.15 -3.29 -2.10
N SER A 462 -19.16 -3.73 -1.37
CA SER A 462 -19.01 -4.70 -0.28
C SER A 462 -20.19 -5.63 -0.17
N LEU A 463 -19.93 -6.85 0.30
CA LEU A 463 -20.92 -7.89 0.58
C LEU A 463 -20.74 -8.39 2.00
N SER A 464 -21.82 -8.39 2.78
CA SER A 464 -21.83 -8.93 4.15
C SER A 464 -22.95 -9.94 4.31
N SER A 465 -22.75 -10.95 5.15
CA SER A 465 -23.80 -11.90 5.53
C SER A 465 -24.99 -11.21 6.24
N GLY A 466 -26.20 -11.71 6.01
CA GLY A 466 -27.45 -11.20 6.55
C GLY A 466 -28.20 -10.26 5.60
N GLU A 467 -29.44 -9.92 5.93
CA GLU A 467 -30.18 -8.85 5.23
C GLU A 467 -29.45 -7.51 5.37
N CYS A 468 -29.60 -6.63 4.38
CA CYS A 468 -29.38 -5.20 4.51
C CYS A 468 -30.34 -4.63 5.54
N ARG A 469 -30.03 -4.90 6.78
CA ARG A 469 -30.50 -4.15 7.93
C ARG A 469 -30.09 -2.71 7.67
N ASP A 470 -31.07 -1.86 7.31
CA ASP A 470 -30.96 -0.40 7.07
C ASP A 470 -29.66 0.11 7.63
N ALA A 471 -28.59 0.12 6.80
CA ALA A 471 -27.19 -0.02 7.23
C ALA A 471 -27.09 0.35 8.68
N TYR A 472 -27.28 -0.66 9.54
CA TYR A 472 -27.47 -0.44 10.96
C TYR A 472 -26.30 0.42 11.36
N THR A 473 -26.54 1.72 11.52
CA THR A 473 -25.45 2.65 11.63
C THR A 473 -24.84 2.20 12.94
N GLU A 474 -23.63 1.64 12.90
CA GLU A 474 -22.94 1.08 14.09
C GLU A 474 -22.54 2.21 15.05
N CYS A 475 -23.16 3.35 14.86
CA CYS A 475 -22.93 4.62 15.45
C CYS A 475 -24.28 5.38 15.44
N ILE A 476 -24.47 6.32 16.35
CA ILE A 476 -25.64 7.20 16.40
C ILE A 476 -25.37 8.44 15.55
N ASN A 477 -26.40 9.02 14.93
CA ASN A 477 -26.34 10.31 14.23
C ASN A 477 -26.93 11.44 15.06
N THR A 478 -27.68 11.10 16.11
CA THR A 478 -28.25 12.03 17.07
C THR A 478 -27.68 11.79 18.46
N THR A 479 -27.73 12.82 19.31
CA THR A 479 -27.26 12.76 20.70
C THR A 479 -27.91 11.68 21.56
N ARG A 480 -29.07 11.14 21.17
CA ARG A 480 -29.82 10.12 21.92
C ARG A 480 -29.85 8.75 21.24
N GLY A 481 -29.45 8.65 19.98
CA GLY A 481 -29.46 7.39 19.25
C GLY A 481 -30.83 6.73 19.15
N VAL A 482 -31.91 7.50 19.00
CA VAL A 482 -33.27 6.95 18.79
C VAL A 482 -33.36 6.22 17.45
N GLU A 483 -32.63 6.74 16.46
CA GLU A 483 -32.42 6.15 15.15
C GLU A 483 -31.41 5.01 15.16
N TYR A 484 -30.74 4.74 16.29
CA TYR A 484 -29.70 3.73 16.38
C TYR A 484 -30.25 2.37 16.03
N LYS A 485 -29.61 1.80 15.04
CA LYS A 485 -30.01 0.56 14.44
C LYS A 485 -28.88 -0.48 14.49
N GLY A 486 -27.63 -0.11 14.83
CA GLY A 486 -26.42 -0.96 14.99
C GLY A 486 -26.55 -2.30 15.73
N THR A 487 -25.51 -3.12 15.69
CA THR A 487 -25.52 -4.50 16.21
C THR A 487 -24.90 -4.67 17.60
N LEU A 488 -24.47 -3.59 18.26
CA LEU A 488 -23.96 -3.65 19.64
C LEU A 488 -24.96 -4.34 20.58
N ASN A 489 -24.53 -5.37 21.32
CA ASN A 489 -25.36 -6.16 22.23
C ASN A 489 -24.70 -6.40 23.61
N ILE A 490 -23.83 -5.49 24.00
CA ILE A 490 -23.13 -5.48 25.28
C ILE A 490 -23.32 -4.09 25.91
N THR A 491 -23.63 -4.06 27.21
CA THR A 491 -23.80 -2.83 27.97
C THR A 491 -22.46 -2.19 28.31
N GLU A 492 -22.47 -0.95 28.80
CA GLU A 492 -21.26 -0.21 29.20
C GLU A 492 -20.38 -0.93 30.23
N SER A 493 -20.98 -1.75 31.11
CA SER A 493 -20.27 -2.52 32.12
C SER A 493 -19.91 -3.93 31.64
N GLY A 494 -20.10 -4.24 30.36
CA GLY A 494 -19.77 -5.53 29.75
C GLY A 494 -20.84 -6.61 29.92
N TYR A 495 -22.06 -6.29 30.38
CA TYR A 495 -23.13 -7.30 30.47
C TYR A 495 -23.70 -7.59 29.09
N THR A 496 -23.86 -8.88 28.76
CA THR A 496 -24.55 -9.28 27.53
C THR A 496 -26.03 -8.91 27.63
N CYS A 497 -26.57 -8.37 26.55
CA CYS A 497 -27.99 -8.03 26.46
C CYS A 497 -28.87 -9.29 26.40
N GLN A 498 -30.01 -9.24 27.08
CA GLN A 498 -31.13 -10.16 26.93
C GLN A 498 -31.86 -9.83 25.63
N ALA A 499 -32.23 -10.87 24.85
CA ALA A 499 -33.00 -10.68 23.62
C ALA A 499 -34.36 -10.03 23.90
N TRP A 500 -34.78 -9.09 23.04
CA TRP A 500 -36.06 -8.40 23.20
C TRP A 500 -37.25 -9.35 23.06
N SER A 501 -37.10 -10.48 22.37
CA SER A 501 -38.10 -11.56 22.32
C SER A 501 -38.12 -12.45 23.57
N ALA A 502 -37.08 -12.41 24.40
CA ALA A 502 -36.98 -13.25 25.60
C ALA A 502 -37.63 -12.57 26.81
N GLN A 503 -38.27 -13.38 27.68
CA GLN A 503 -38.93 -12.90 28.91
C GLN A 503 -38.17 -13.31 30.19
N THR A 504 -36.93 -13.77 30.06
CA THR A 504 -36.07 -14.22 31.16
C THR A 504 -34.61 -13.80 30.90
N PRO A 505 -33.85 -13.36 31.92
CA PRO A 505 -34.20 -13.26 33.35
C PRO A 505 -35.19 -12.13 33.69
N HIS A 506 -35.36 -11.13 32.81
CA HIS A 506 -36.23 -9.99 33.08
C HIS A 506 -37.47 -10.02 32.18
N THR A 507 -38.66 -10.02 32.76
CA THR A 507 -39.91 -9.86 32.00
C THR A 507 -40.10 -8.40 31.57
N HIS A 508 -40.54 -8.16 30.33
CA HIS A 508 -40.73 -6.80 29.78
C HIS A 508 -41.69 -6.76 28.58
N SER A 509 -42.18 -5.56 28.24
CA SER A 509 -43.24 -5.36 27.22
C SER A 509 -42.75 -5.08 25.79
N TYR A 510 -41.44 -4.95 25.57
CA TYR A 510 -40.89 -4.58 24.26
C TYR A 510 -40.77 -5.72 23.22
N GLY A 511 -41.20 -6.94 23.56
CA GLY A 511 -41.07 -8.10 22.67
C GLY A 511 -41.88 -8.02 21.38
N ASP A 512 -43.05 -7.39 21.38
CA ASP A 512 -43.87 -7.24 20.17
C ASP A 512 -43.32 -6.17 19.20
N ARG A 513 -42.52 -5.21 19.69
CA ARG A 513 -42.00 -4.06 18.91
C ARG A 513 -40.55 -4.23 18.46
N LEU A 514 -39.74 -4.95 19.24
CA LEU A 514 -38.31 -5.15 18.99
C LEU A 514 -37.91 -6.63 18.92
N GLY A 515 -38.87 -7.57 18.96
CA GLY A 515 -38.59 -9.00 19.07
C GLY A 515 -37.84 -9.61 17.88
N ASP A 516 -37.87 -8.95 16.72
CA ASP A 516 -37.11 -9.28 15.51
C ASP A 516 -35.70 -8.63 15.47
N GLN A 517 -35.36 -7.81 16.46
CA GLN A 517 -34.09 -7.07 16.56
C GLN A 517 -33.10 -7.72 17.53
N GLU A 518 -33.21 -9.03 17.72
CA GLU A 518 -32.34 -9.86 18.57
C GLU A 518 -32.17 -9.28 19.99
N ASN A 519 -30.93 -9.18 20.48
CA ASN A 519 -30.57 -8.56 21.75
C ASN A 519 -29.80 -7.25 21.58
N TYR A 520 -29.95 -6.57 20.44
CA TYR A 520 -29.18 -5.36 20.16
C TYR A 520 -29.66 -4.17 20.99
N CYS A 521 -28.75 -3.28 21.35
CA CYS A 521 -29.06 -2.07 22.09
C CYS A 521 -29.98 -1.17 21.27
N ARG A 522 -31.03 -0.64 21.89
CA ARG A 522 -32.03 0.23 21.23
C ARG A 522 -32.43 1.34 22.18
N ASN A 523 -32.99 2.40 21.62
CA ASN A 523 -33.62 3.45 22.41
C ASN A 523 -35.12 3.58 22.03
N PRO A 524 -35.96 2.58 22.39
CA PRO A 524 -37.37 2.53 21.96
C PRO A 524 -38.28 3.58 22.59
N ASP A 525 -37.82 4.21 23.67
CA ASP A 525 -38.53 5.14 24.54
C ASP A 525 -37.98 6.57 24.53
N ASP A 526 -37.01 6.88 23.65
CA ASP A 526 -36.35 8.20 23.58
C ASP A 526 -35.73 8.61 24.93
N ASP A 527 -35.14 7.62 25.60
CA ASP A 527 -34.29 7.79 26.78
C ASP A 527 -32.95 8.46 26.40
N ASP A 528 -32.05 8.65 27.35
CA ASP A 528 -30.83 9.43 27.14
C ASP A 528 -29.86 8.81 26.10
N ARG A 529 -29.84 7.47 25.96
CA ARG A 529 -28.99 6.74 24.99
C ARG A 529 -29.47 5.29 24.79
N PRO A 530 -29.01 4.57 23.74
CA PRO A 530 -29.38 3.17 23.52
C PRO A 530 -29.07 2.27 24.72
N TRP A 531 -29.98 1.36 25.04
CA TRP A 531 -29.89 0.45 26.19
C TRP A 531 -30.44 -0.95 25.85
N CYS A 532 -30.25 -1.90 26.76
CA CYS A 532 -30.87 -3.22 26.68
C CYS A 532 -31.15 -3.81 28.07
N TYR A 533 -32.09 -4.75 28.18
CA TYR A 533 -32.16 -5.62 29.36
C TYR A 533 -30.92 -6.50 29.42
N THR A 534 -30.41 -6.85 30.61
CA THR A 534 -29.18 -7.65 30.71
C THR A 534 -29.46 -9.12 31.00
N THR A 535 -28.55 -10.03 30.65
CA THR A 535 -28.64 -11.44 31.04
C THR A 535 -28.32 -11.68 32.53
N SER A 536 -27.87 -10.65 33.27
CA SER A 536 -27.61 -10.72 34.71
C SER A 536 -28.89 -10.50 35.51
N SER A 537 -29.26 -11.44 36.38
CA SER A 537 -30.40 -11.29 37.29
C SER A 537 -30.24 -10.13 38.28
N GLY A 538 -29.00 -9.68 38.53
CA GLY A 538 -28.69 -8.57 39.45
C GLY A 538 -28.74 -7.18 38.83
N LYS A 539 -28.84 -7.07 37.50
CA LYS A 539 -28.87 -5.79 36.78
C LYS A 539 -29.95 -5.87 35.70
N ARG A 540 -31.11 -5.25 35.94
CA ARG A 540 -32.29 -5.39 35.08
C ARG A 540 -32.04 -4.90 33.66
N PHE A 541 -31.52 -3.70 33.51
CA PHE A 541 -31.14 -3.10 32.23
C PHE A 541 -29.93 -2.20 32.46
N GLU A 542 -29.24 -1.86 31.38
CA GLU A 542 -28.16 -0.89 31.39
C GLU A 542 -27.97 -0.29 29.99
N TYR A 543 -27.39 0.91 29.95
CA TYR A 543 -27.08 1.58 28.71
C TYR A 543 -25.92 0.92 27.96
N CYS A 544 -25.86 1.18 26.66
CA CYS A 544 -24.81 0.71 25.77
C CYS A 544 -23.96 1.86 25.24
N ASN A 545 -22.71 1.51 24.97
CA ASN A 545 -21.65 2.41 24.51
C ASN A 545 -21.60 2.45 22.99
N VAL A 546 -22.58 3.13 22.38
CA VAL A 546 -22.68 3.22 20.92
C VAL A 546 -21.89 4.46 20.42
N PRO A 547 -20.94 4.31 19.48
CA PRO A 547 -20.19 5.45 18.93
C PRO A 547 -21.10 6.35 18.07
N HIS A 548 -20.62 7.44 17.48
CA HIS A 548 -21.47 8.37 16.71
C HIS A 548 -20.79 8.69 15.37
N CYS A 549 -21.57 8.78 14.30
CA CYS A 549 -21.08 8.49 12.94
C CYS A 549 -20.19 9.56 12.31
N ASP A 550 -20.10 10.74 12.91
CA ASP A 550 -19.42 11.92 12.36
C ASP A 550 -18.21 12.38 13.19
N PHE A 551 -17.67 11.51 14.07
CA PHE A 551 -16.63 11.92 15.01
C PHE A 551 -15.25 11.42 14.62
N ASP A 552 -14.43 12.36 14.13
CA ASP A 552 -13.00 12.16 13.95
C ASP A 552 -12.32 11.83 15.28
N GLU A 553 -11.35 10.90 15.28
CA GLU A 553 -10.46 10.63 16.41
C GLU A 553 -9.39 11.73 16.63
N CYS A 554 -9.68 12.97 16.20
CA CYS A 554 -8.74 14.08 16.25
C CYS A 554 -9.42 15.43 16.58
N LEU A 555 -8.64 16.43 17.02
CA LEU A 555 -9.11 17.78 17.37
C LEU A 555 -9.17 18.69 16.13
N ARG A 556 -10.34 19.20 15.76
CA ARG A 556 -10.48 20.18 14.65
C ARG A 556 -10.20 21.61 15.11
N SER A 557 -10.18 21.86 16.41
CA SER A 557 -9.82 23.12 17.06
C SER A 557 -8.75 22.89 18.14
N ASN A 558 -7.96 23.93 18.43
CA ASN A 558 -6.89 23.86 19.43
C ASN A 558 -7.37 23.54 20.86
N ILE A 559 -8.64 23.76 21.16
CA ILE A 559 -9.20 23.47 22.50
C ILE A 559 -10.05 22.20 22.51
N GLY A 560 -10.37 21.63 21.35
CA GLY A 560 -11.16 20.41 21.24
C GLY A 560 -12.55 20.49 21.88
N TYR A 561 -13.20 21.65 21.85
CA TYR A 561 -14.56 21.78 22.43
C TYR A 561 -15.57 20.94 21.65
N GLU A 562 -15.33 20.80 20.36
CA GLU A 562 -16.07 19.99 19.39
C GLU A 562 -15.62 18.53 19.35
N TYR A 563 -14.58 18.16 20.10
CA TYR A 563 -14.05 16.81 20.10
C TYR A 563 -15.06 15.84 20.72
N GLN A 564 -15.46 14.86 19.93
CA GLN A 564 -16.41 13.82 20.33
C GLN A 564 -15.88 12.39 20.10
N GLY A 565 -14.56 12.24 19.88
CA GLY A 565 -13.89 10.94 19.75
C GLY A 565 -13.85 10.13 21.05
N THR A 566 -13.17 8.99 21.01
CA THR A 566 -13.28 7.89 21.99
C THR A 566 -12.11 7.77 22.95
N VAL A 567 -11.11 8.66 22.89
CA VAL A 567 -9.98 8.65 23.84
C VAL A 567 -10.51 8.73 25.28
N SER A 568 -10.16 7.74 26.11
CA SER A 568 -10.61 7.55 27.51
C SER A 568 -9.45 7.42 28.50
N THR A 569 -8.25 7.78 28.08
CA THR A 569 -7.04 7.77 28.91
C THR A 569 -6.39 9.16 28.86
N THR A 570 -5.92 9.64 30.00
CA THR A 570 -5.27 10.95 30.11
C THR A 570 -3.86 10.89 29.53
N LYS A 571 -3.27 12.05 29.26
CA LYS A 571 -1.87 12.21 28.82
C LYS A 571 -0.88 11.58 29.80
N SER A 572 -1.20 11.58 31.10
CA SER A 572 -0.38 10.88 32.10
C SER A 572 -0.66 9.38 32.23
N GLY A 573 -1.42 8.80 31.28
CA GLY A 573 -1.74 7.37 31.23
C GLY A 573 -2.79 6.92 32.25
N LYS A 574 -3.52 7.85 32.87
CA LYS A 574 -4.55 7.50 33.85
C LYS A 574 -5.89 7.26 33.16
N GLU A 575 -6.58 6.23 33.62
CA GLU A 575 -7.92 5.93 33.12
C GLU A 575 -8.91 7.01 33.56
N CYS A 576 -9.76 7.44 32.63
CA CYS A 576 -10.76 8.45 32.91
C CYS A 576 -11.89 7.88 33.78
N GLN A 577 -12.28 8.62 34.82
CA GLN A 577 -13.52 8.44 35.54
C GLN A 577 -14.68 8.82 34.62
N ARG A 578 -15.73 7.99 34.60
CA ARG A 578 -16.96 8.30 33.85
C ARG A 578 -17.61 9.58 34.33
N TRP A 579 -18.12 10.39 33.39
CA TRP A 579 -18.75 11.68 33.69
C TRP A 579 -20.03 11.57 34.53
N ASP A 580 -20.65 10.40 34.58
CA ASP A 580 -21.81 10.13 35.46
C ASP A 580 -21.41 9.56 36.84
N SER A 581 -20.14 9.14 37.01
CA SER A 581 -19.61 8.68 38.29
C SER A 581 -19.28 9.86 39.20
N GLN A 582 -19.47 9.67 40.51
CA GLN A 582 -19.08 10.63 41.55
C GLN A 582 -17.96 10.08 42.45
N VAL A 583 -17.27 9.02 42.00
CA VAL A 583 -16.19 8.33 42.70
C VAL A 583 -15.06 8.02 41.70
N PRO A 584 -13.77 8.23 42.06
CA PRO A 584 -13.28 8.81 43.31
C PRO A 584 -13.56 10.31 43.49
N HIS A 585 -13.86 11.05 42.42
CA HIS A 585 -14.00 12.51 42.47
C HIS A 585 -15.44 12.96 42.23
N THR A 586 -15.97 13.80 43.11
CA THR A 586 -17.32 14.37 42.96
C THR A 586 -17.30 15.60 42.05
N HIS A 587 -18.21 15.71 41.08
CA HIS A 587 -18.23 16.82 40.13
C HIS A 587 -19.59 17.10 39.47
N GLU A 588 -19.76 18.32 38.92
CA GLU A 588 -21.01 18.82 38.34
C GLU A 588 -21.27 18.43 36.87
N TYR A 589 -20.34 17.73 36.22
CA TYR A 589 -20.41 17.35 34.80
C TYR A 589 -21.25 16.09 34.50
N GLY A 590 -22.16 15.73 35.40
CA GLY A 590 -23.05 14.57 35.28
C GLY A 590 -23.95 14.57 34.04
N TYR A 591 -24.13 15.71 33.36
CA TYR A 591 -24.93 15.80 32.13
C TYR A 591 -24.21 15.25 30.89
N LEU A 592 -22.92 14.90 30.98
CA LEU A 592 -22.13 14.30 29.89
C LEU A 592 -22.17 12.76 29.91
N THR A 593 -23.16 12.14 30.57
CA THR A 593 -23.33 10.68 30.65
C THR A 593 -23.24 9.98 29.29
N ALA A 594 -23.76 10.61 28.22
CA ALA A 594 -23.70 10.08 26.86
C ALA A 594 -22.27 9.97 26.31
N HIS A 595 -21.29 10.65 26.89
CA HIS A 595 -19.88 10.63 26.50
C HIS A 595 -19.01 9.70 27.38
N GLU A 596 -19.62 8.85 28.22
CA GLU A 596 -18.94 7.84 29.04
C GLU A 596 -17.83 8.39 29.93
N ASN A 597 -16.59 7.90 29.79
CA ASN A 597 -15.38 8.47 30.35
C ASN A 597 -14.49 9.10 29.28
N PHE A 598 -15.01 9.33 28.07
CA PHE A 598 -14.23 9.90 26.99
C PHE A 598 -13.87 11.34 27.29
N CYS A 599 -12.68 11.74 26.88
CA CYS A 599 -12.15 13.07 27.10
C CYS A 599 -12.99 14.12 26.40
N ARG A 600 -13.39 15.18 27.11
CA ARG A 600 -14.24 16.25 26.58
C ARG A 600 -13.74 17.60 27.04
N ASN A 601 -14.11 18.65 26.30
CA ASN A 601 -13.95 20.02 26.74
C ASN A 601 -15.31 20.76 26.74
N PRO A 602 -16.24 20.35 27.63
CA PRO A 602 -17.68 20.64 27.51
C PRO A 602 -18.05 22.12 27.65
N LYS A 603 -17.21 22.91 28.34
CA LYS A 603 -17.42 24.36 28.47
C LYS A 603 -16.54 25.17 27.52
N GLY A 604 -15.67 24.52 26.72
CA GLY A 604 -14.66 25.18 25.89
C GLY A 604 -13.67 26.06 26.68
N THR A 605 -13.68 25.98 28.02
CA THR A 605 -12.88 26.84 28.91
C THR A 605 -11.47 26.29 29.15
N LYS A 606 -11.24 25.01 28.87
CA LYS A 606 -9.95 24.35 29.05
C LYS A 606 -9.17 24.36 27.73
N SER A 607 -7.87 24.16 27.79
CA SER A 607 -6.96 24.26 26.64
C SER A 607 -6.92 23.02 25.75
N SER A 608 -7.51 21.90 26.19
CA SER A 608 -7.60 20.63 25.47
C SER A 608 -8.69 19.77 26.12
N PRO A 609 -9.26 18.74 25.46
CA PRO A 609 -10.14 17.80 26.14
C PRO A 609 -9.46 17.11 27.32
N TRP A 610 -10.24 16.86 28.36
CA TRP A 610 -9.79 16.37 29.65
C TRP A 610 -10.85 15.43 30.23
N CYS A 611 -10.52 14.75 31.32
CA CYS A 611 -11.46 13.94 32.10
C CYS A 611 -11.08 13.93 33.59
N PHE A 612 -12.02 13.60 34.46
CA PHE A 612 -11.70 13.18 35.84
C PHE A 612 -10.98 11.84 35.77
N THR A 613 -10.13 11.50 36.76
CA THR A 613 -9.37 10.23 36.70
C THR A 613 -9.87 9.21 37.73
N THR A 614 -9.68 7.92 37.47
CA THR A 614 -9.99 6.85 38.44
C THR A 614 -9.00 6.77 39.60
N ASP A 615 -7.90 7.53 39.55
CA ASP A 615 -6.93 7.66 40.63
C ASP A 615 -7.40 8.69 41.67
N SER A 616 -7.64 8.22 42.91
CA SER A 616 -8.02 9.07 44.04
C SER A 616 -7.04 10.20 44.37
N ALA A 617 -5.78 10.12 43.95
CA ALA A 617 -4.78 11.16 44.15
C ALA A 617 -4.82 12.24 43.07
N THR A 618 -5.39 11.95 41.88
CA THR A 618 -5.41 12.86 40.73
C THR A 618 -6.85 13.16 40.34
N GLU A 619 -7.35 14.34 40.71
CA GLU A 619 -8.76 14.69 40.47
C GLU A 619 -9.15 14.66 38.99
N TRP A 620 -8.37 15.32 38.13
CA TRP A 620 -8.58 15.35 36.69
C TRP A 620 -7.24 15.53 35.97
N ASP A 621 -7.19 15.17 34.69
CA ASP A 621 -6.02 15.37 33.84
C ASP A 621 -6.43 15.57 32.38
N TYR A 622 -5.55 16.19 31.60
CA TYR A 622 -5.75 16.40 30.17
C TYR A 622 -5.57 15.11 29.40
N CYS A 623 -6.23 15.00 28.26
CA CYS A 623 -6.03 13.90 27.35
C CYS A 623 -5.16 14.31 26.17
N GLU A 624 -4.35 13.36 25.71
CA GLU A 624 -3.53 13.54 24.52
C GLU A 624 -4.33 13.08 23.31
N ILE A 625 -4.85 14.05 22.57
CA ILE A 625 -5.66 13.81 21.37
C ILE A 625 -5.00 14.58 20.23
N LEU A 626 -4.75 13.88 19.13
CA LEU A 626 -4.07 14.44 17.96
C LEU A 626 -4.95 15.48 17.29
N ALA A 627 -4.40 16.61 16.83
CA ALA A 627 -5.17 17.58 16.05
C ALA A 627 -5.39 17.06 14.62
N CYS A 628 -6.60 17.24 14.07
CA CYS A 628 -6.92 16.91 12.68
C CYS A 628 -6.07 17.74 11.72
N TYR A 629 -5.81 19.00 12.07
CA TYR A 629 -4.86 19.88 11.41
C TYR A 629 -4.23 20.80 12.46
N THR A 630 -2.91 21.00 12.42
CA THR A 630 -2.22 21.85 13.41
C THR A 630 -2.50 23.34 13.10
N ALA A 631 -2.98 24.12 14.07
CA ALA A 631 -3.20 25.56 13.88
C ALA A 631 -1.87 26.28 13.72
N LYS A 632 -1.59 26.74 12.49
CA LYS A 632 -0.36 27.42 12.13
C LYS A 632 -0.63 28.92 11.97
N ASN A 633 0.25 29.79 12.50
CA ASN A 633 0.20 31.25 12.28
C ASN A 633 0.65 31.66 10.87
N CYS A 634 0.67 30.71 9.96
CA CYS A 634 1.14 30.79 8.61
C CYS A 634 0.24 29.90 7.76
N ARG A 635 0.20 30.16 6.45
CA ARG A 635 -0.63 29.39 5.50
C ARG A 635 0.21 28.29 4.83
N GLU A 636 -0.42 27.18 4.52
CA GLU A 636 0.20 26.02 3.86
C GLU A 636 -0.02 26.03 2.35
N SER A 637 -1.11 26.64 1.91
CA SER A 637 -1.44 26.84 0.51
C SER A 637 -1.35 28.30 0.09
N VAL A 638 -1.29 28.53 -1.23
CA VAL A 638 -1.29 29.89 -1.78
C VAL A 638 -2.61 30.62 -1.44
N GLN A 639 -3.74 29.90 -1.37
CA GLN A 639 -5.06 30.45 -1.06
C GLN A 639 -5.32 30.60 0.44
N GLY A 640 -4.71 29.76 1.29
CA GLY A 640 -4.88 29.83 2.74
C GLY A 640 -6.32 29.54 3.20
N ILE A 641 -7.05 28.67 2.50
CA ILE A 641 -8.40 28.23 2.92
C ILE A 641 -8.30 27.45 4.24
N GLU A 642 -7.21 26.71 4.40
CA GLU A 642 -6.83 25.97 5.60
C GLU A 642 -6.27 26.85 6.73
N TYR A 643 -6.13 28.17 6.51
CA TYR A 643 -5.51 29.06 7.50
C TYR A 643 -6.42 29.30 8.70
N PHE A 644 -6.01 28.78 9.86
CA PHE A 644 -6.70 28.93 11.15
C PHE A 644 -5.88 29.68 12.21
N GLY A 645 -4.88 30.48 11.80
CA GLY A 645 -4.04 31.27 12.71
C GLY A 645 -4.74 32.51 13.33
N THR A 646 -4.02 33.31 14.12
CA THR A 646 -4.60 34.39 14.95
C THR A 646 -4.33 35.81 14.44
N ALA A 647 -3.91 35.99 13.19
CA ALA A 647 -3.63 37.33 12.66
C ALA A 647 -4.91 38.19 12.59
N THR A 648 -4.83 39.46 13.02
CA THR A 648 -5.98 40.39 13.10
C THR A 648 -5.76 41.69 12.33
N GLN A 649 -4.76 41.73 11.44
CA GLN A 649 -4.41 42.91 10.65
C GLN A 649 -4.33 42.59 9.16
N THR A 650 -4.80 43.55 8.35
CA THR A 650 -4.74 43.48 6.89
C THR A 650 -3.33 43.75 6.38
N SER A 651 -3.09 43.56 5.09
CA SER A 651 -1.77 43.75 4.46
C SER A 651 -1.25 45.20 4.57
N SER A 652 -2.14 46.18 4.59
CA SER A 652 -1.79 47.59 4.86
C SER A 652 -1.84 47.98 6.34
N GLY A 653 -2.01 47.01 7.25
CA GLY A 653 -1.97 47.19 8.70
C GLY A 653 -3.30 47.66 9.32
N LYS A 654 -4.41 47.64 8.58
CA LYS A 654 -5.73 47.99 9.14
C LYS A 654 -6.19 46.89 10.09
N THR A 655 -6.87 47.27 11.17
CA THR A 655 -7.41 46.31 12.13
C THR A 655 -8.63 45.61 11.56
N CYS A 656 -8.68 44.29 11.69
CA CYS A 656 -9.85 43.51 11.30
C CYS A 656 -11.05 43.81 12.20
N GLN A 657 -12.21 44.00 11.58
CA GLN A 657 -13.51 43.97 12.23
C GLN A 657 -13.81 42.54 12.70
N ARG A 658 -14.46 42.40 13.86
CA ARG A 658 -14.86 41.08 14.35
C ARG A 658 -15.99 40.51 13.51
N TRP A 659 -15.91 39.21 13.25
CA TRP A 659 -16.88 38.49 12.43
C TRP A 659 -18.27 38.38 13.07
N ASP A 660 -18.41 38.62 14.38
CA ASP A 660 -19.69 38.70 15.07
C ASP A 660 -20.24 40.13 15.19
N THR A 661 -19.60 41.11 14.55
CA THR A 661 -20.03 42.51 14.57
C THR A 661 -20.45 42.98 13.18
N SER A 662 -21.45 43.86 13.13
CA SER A 662 -21.99 44.43 11.88
C SER A 662 -21.59 45.90 11.67
N LYS A 663 -20.55 46.38 12.36
CA LYS A 663 -20.06 47.77 12.29
C LYS A 663 -18.52 47.81 12.25
N PRO A 664 -17.92 48.69 11.44
CA PRO A 664 -18.55 49.64 10.53
C PRO A 664 -19.22 49.01 9.30
N HIS A 665 -18.90 47.76 8.94
CA HIS A 665 -19.42 47.09 7.75
C HIS A 665 -20.39 45.96 8.10
N SER A 666 -21.61 46.01 7.58
CA SER A 666 -22.56 44.88 7.71
C SER A 666 -22.20 43.74 6.76
N HIS A 667 -22.24 42.49 7.24
CA HIS A 667 -21.94 41.27 6.47
C HIS A 667 -22.71 40.06 7.01
N SER A 668 -22.66 38.92 6.29
CA SER A 668 -23.40 37.69 6.60
C SER A 668 -22.56 36.56 7.21
N TYR A 669 -21.35 36.86 7.70
CA TYR A 669 -20.40 35.88 8.22
C TYR A 669 -20.46 35.68 9.75
N ASP A 670 -21.62 35.96 10.37
CA ASP A 670 -21.80 35.89 11.83
C ASP A 670 -21.56 34.48 12.41
N LYS A 671 -21.64 33.44 11.56
CA LYS A 671 -21.42 32.03 11.92
C LYS A 671 -19.97 31.67 12.25
N ILE A 672 -19.00 32.50 11.85
CA ILE A 672 -17.59 32.38 12.24
C ILE A 672 -17.21 33.43 13.31
N GLY A 673 -18.22 33.97 13.99
CA GLY A 673 -18.10 35.06 14.96
C GLY A 673 -17.27 34.74 16.22
N ASP A 674 -17.17 33.47 16.59
CA ASP A 674 -16.35 32.96 17.69
C ASP A 674 -14.84 32.98 17.36
N GLN A 675 -14.49 33.15 16.07
CA GLN A 675 -13.12 33.31 15.60
C GLN A 675 -12.62 34.77 15.70
N SER A 676 -13.24 35.55 16.59
CA SER A 676 -12.87 36.94 16.90
C SER A 676 -12.84 37.81 15.63
N ASN A 677 -11.74 38.55 15.40
CA ASN A 677 -11.45 39.29 14.18
C ASN A 677 -10.26 38.69 13.43
N PHE A 678 -10.03 37.38 13.52
CA PHE A 678 -8.90 36.75 12.86
C PHE A 678 -9.09 36.68 11.35
N CYS A 679 -8.03 36.84 10.57
CA CYS A 679 -8.06 36.71 9.12
C CYS A 679 -8.47 35.30 8.71
N ARG A 680 -9.45 35.18 7.80
CA ARG A 680 -10.00 33.89 7.34
C ARG A 680 -10.24 33.92 5.84
N ASN A 681 -10.48 32.76 5.27
CA ASN A 681 -10.85 32.64 3.86
C ASN A 681 -12.06 31.70 3.68
N PRO A 682 -13.26 32.12 4.13
CA PRO A 682 -14.45 31.26 4.14
C PRO A 682 -15.09 31.07 2.75
N ASP A 683 -14.68 31.85 1.75
CA ASP A 683 -15.31 31.96 0.43
C ASP A 683 -14.35 31.68 -0.74
N GLY A 684 -13.11 31.27 -0.46
CA GLY A 684 -12.17 30.79 -1.49
C GLY A 684 -11.46 31.90 -2.26
N GLU A 685 -11.32 33.09 -1.66
CA GLU A 685 -10.53 34.20 -2.19
C GLU A 685 -9.04 33.82 -2.34
N PRO A 686 -8.23 34.58 -3.11
CA PRO A 686 -6.83 34.22 -3.36
C PRO A 686 -5.91 34.21 -2.13
N LYS A 687 -6.30 34.84 -1.00
CA LYS A 687 -5.58 34.86 0.28
C LYS A 687 -6.55 35.06 1.46
N PRO A 688 -6.15 34.71 2.70
CA PRO A 688 -6.91 35.07 3.90
C PRO A 688 -7.15 36.58 3.99
N TRP A 689 -8.34 36.97 4.42
CA TRP A 689 -8.81 38.36 4.45
C TRP A 689 -9.70 38.61 5.67
N CYS A 690 -10.04 39.88 5.90
CA CYS A 690 -11.03 40.27 6.91
C CYS A 690 -11.75 41.57 6.51
N TYR A 691 -12.94 41.80 7.05
CA TYR A 691 -13.54 43.14 7.08
C TYR A 691 -12.68 44.07 7.93
N THR A 692 -12.63 45.36 7.63
CA THR A 692 -11.76 46.30 8.38
C THR A 692 -12.57 47.18 9.33
N THR A 693 -11.93 47.72 10.37
CA THR A 693 -12.56 48.72 11.24
C THR A 693 -12.54 50.14 10.65
N ASP A 694 -11.94 50.35 9.47
CA ASP A 694 -11.96 51.62 8.74
C ASP A 694 -13.28 51.75 7.97
N PRO A 695 -14.11 52.78 8.22
CA PRO A 695 -15.36 52.99 7.50
C PRO A 695 -15.21 53.17 5.98
N ASN A 696 -14.01 53.53 5.49
CA ASN A 696 -13.75 53.78 4.06
C ASN A 696 -13.23 52.56 3.31
N GLU A 697 -12.76 51.52 4.01
CA GLU A 697 -12.23 50.30 3.41
C GLU A 697 -13.03 49.10 3.92
N ARG A 698 -13.83 48.50 3.03
CA ARG A 698 -14.81 47.47 3.44
C ARG A 698 -14.12 46.20 3.95
N TRP A 699 -13.15 45.70 3.22
CA TRP A 699 -12.40 44.48 3.55
C TRP A 699 -11.06 44.50 2.81
N GLU A 700 -10.09 43.73 3.30
CA GLU A 700 -8.77 43.66 2.68
C GLU A 700 -8.10 42.32 3.01
N THR A 701 -7.23 41.84 2.12
CA THR A 701 -6.41 40.64 2.37
C THR A 701 -5.41 40.87 3.49
N CYS A 702 -5.13 39.83 4.28
CA CYS A 702 -4.13 39.84 5.32
C CYS A 702 -2.78 39.31 4.82
N ASN A 703 -1.70 39.85 5.38
CA ASN A 703 -0.35 39.42 5.04
C ASN A 703 0.07 38.24 5.94
N ILE A 704 -0.41 37.05 5.59
CA ILE A 704 -0.10 35.81 6.30
C ILE A 704 1.11 35.14 5.62
N PRO A 705 2.23 34.93 6.35
CA PRO A 705 3.41 34.30 5.79
C PRO A 705 3.14 32.83 5.44
N LEU A 706 3.89 32.28 4.50
CA LEU A 706 3.90 30.83 4.29
C LEU A 706 4.61 30.17 5.46
N CYS A 707 4.22 28.95 5.82
CA CYS A 707 4.82 28.29 6.98
C CYS A 707 6.31 28.02 6.86
N GLU A 708 6.81 27.95 5.63
CA GLU A 708 8.22 27.81 5.30
C GLU A 708 9.08 29.03 5.72
N ASP A 709 8.47 30.15 6.18
CA ASP A 709 9.16 31.41 6.49
C ASP A 709 9.34 31.73 8.01
N ARG A 710 8.97 30.84 8.99
CA ARG A 710 8.99 31.14 10.46
C ARG A 710 10.27 30.66 11.21
N PRO A 711 10.71 31.32 12.33
CA PRO A 711 11.97 31.00 13.03
C PRO A 711 12.04 29.68 13.81
N CYS A 712 11.01 29.25 14.55
CA CYS A 712 10.98 27.90 15.13
C CYS A 712 10.41 26.86 14.14
N TYR A 713 10.07 27.22 12.89
CA TYR A 713 9.65 26.23 11.87
C TYR A 713 10.74 25.19 11.64
N SER A 714 12.02 25.60 11.71
CA SER A 714 13.18 24.70 11.64
C SER A 714 13.58 24.07 12.97
N ASN A 715 12.77 24.23 14.02
CA ASN A 715 12.94 23.67 15.37
C ASN A 715 14.36 23.83 15.98
N PRO A 716 14.80 25.08 16.25
CA PRO A 716 16.21 25.40 16.55
C PRO A 716 16.69 25.03 17.97
N CYS A 717 15.80 24.58 18.87
CA CYS A 717 16.16 24.15 20.23
C CYS A 717 16.53 22.67 20.26
N ARG A 718 17.69 22.38 20.84
CA ARG A 718 18.31 21.07 20.83
C ARG A 718 18.10 20.38 22.18
N ASN A 719 18.42 19.11 22.23
CA ASN A 719 18.40 18.16 23.35
C ASN A 719 17.03 17.98 23.99
N GLY A 720 15.97 17.96 23.16
CA GLY A 720 14.58 17.98 23.61
C GLY A 720 14.17 19.31 24.25
N GLY A 721 15.00 20.36 24.14
CA GLY A 721 14.73 21.68 24.67
C GLY A 721 13.52 22.33 23.98
N THR A 722 12.70 23.01 24.76
CA THR A 722 11.45 23.62 24.24
C THR A 722 11.73 24.97 23.58
N CYS A 723 11.35 25.13 22.30
CA CYS A 723 11.47 26.36 21.52
C CYS A 723 10.34 27.33 21.81
N ASN A 724 10.70 28.49 22.35
CA ASN A 724 9.79 29.59 22.62
C ASN A 724 10.05 30.69 21.59
N GLU A 725 9.07 31.00 20.74
CA GLU A 725 9.15 32.10 19.77
C GLU A 725 8.77 33.45 20.39
N ASP A 726 9.49 34.50 20.00
CA ASP A 726 9.04 35.88 20.03
C ASP A 726 8.89 36.41 18.59
N SER A 727 8.15 37.52 18.41
CA SER A 727 7.71 38.04 17.10
C SER A 727 8.74 38.14 15.95
N THR A 728 10.04 38.06 16.23
CA THR A 728 11.12 37.97 15.21
C THR A 728 12.29 37.04 15.59
N SER A 729 12.24 36.27 16.69
CA SER A 729 13.38 35.50 17.24
C SER A 729 12.91 34.30 18.08
N TYR A 730 13.83 33.44 18.58
CA TYR A 730 13.48 32.31 19.45
C TYR A 730 14.40 32.21 20.69
N ASN A 731 13.96 31.49 21.73
CA ASN A 731 14.76 31.06 22.89
C ASN A 731 14.48 29.57 23.24
N CYS A 732 15.40 28.92 23.94
CA CYS A 732 15.26 27.51 24.32
C CYS A 732 15.25 27.27 25.82
N THR A 733 14.37 26.38 26.28
CA THR A 733 14.31 25.91 27.68
C THR A 733 14.86 24.49 27.77
N CYS A 734 15.89 24.25 28.58
CA CYS A 734 16.68 23.03 28.56
C CYS A 734 16.33 22.07 29.70
N PHE A 735 16.48 20.76 29.47
CA PHE A 735 16.42 19.73 30.52
C PHE A 735 17.65 19.81 31.44
N ASP A 736 17.51 19.34 32.69
CA ASP A 736 18.52 19.47 33.76
C ASP A 736 19.93 18.93 33.41
N THR A 737 20.02 18.02 32.43
CA THR A 737 21.28 17.44 31.91
C THR A 737 21.89 18.23 30.75
N PHE A 738 21.30 19.36 30.36
CA PHE A 738 21.70 20.19 29.22
C PHE A 738 21.66 21.69 29.52
N SER A 739 22.53 22.47 28.86
CA SER A 739 22.65 23.92 29.02
C SER A 739 23.02 24.61 27.70
N GLY A 740 23.04 25.95 27.68
CA GLY A 740 23.33 26.75 26.49
C GLY A 740 22.09 27.40 25.86
N PRO A 741 22.25 28.44 25.02
CA PRO A 741 21.15 29.21 24.42
C PRO A 741 20.19 28.39 23.55
N ASN A 742 20.67 27.28 22.97
CA ASN A 742 19.89 26.31 22.23
C ASN A 742 19.84 24.94 22.92
N CYS A 743 20.18 24.86 24.20
CA CYS A 743 20.29 23.62 24.98
C CYS A 743 21.32 22.63 24.42
N GLU A 744 22.34 23.11 23.73
CA GLU A 744 23.32 22.35 22.97
C GLU A 744 24.41 21.67 23.82
N THR A 745 24.58 22.07 25.09
CA THR A 745 25.72 21.68 25.92
C THR A 745 25.32 20.60 26.93
N TYR A 746 25.93 19.41 26.85
CA TYR A 746 25.67 18.30 27.77
C TYR A 746 26.44 18.41 29.07
N VAL A 747 25.80 18.05 30.18
CA VAL A 747 26.43 17.94 31.51
C VAL A 747 26.74 16.46 31.76
N GLU A 748 27.99 16.05 31.54
CA GLU A 748 28.41 14.64 31.65
C GLU A 748 28.18 14.05 33.04
N ASN A 749 27.19 13.17 33.15
CA ASN A 749 27.18 12.03 34.06
C ASN A 749 26.02 11.08 33.70
N ASP A 750 26.23 10.09 32.83
CA ASP A 750 25.37 8.91 32.88
C ASP A 750 25.95 7.66 32.22
N ASN A 751 26.03 6.58 33.00
CA ASN A 751 26.58 5.28 32.66
C ASN A 751 25.47 4.23 32.89
N ARG A 752 24.33 4.38 32.19
CA ARG A 752 23.15 3.52 32.35
C ARG A 752 23.08 2.43 31.29
N GLU A 753 22.89 1.18 31.74
CA GLU A 753 22.75 -0.03 30.91
C GLU A 753 21.29 -0.24 30.45
N CYS A 754 20.87 0.46 29.41
CA CYS A 754 19.52 0.35 28.86
C CYS A 754 19.52 0.52 27.32
N LEU A 755 18.47 0.02 26.65
CA LEU A 755 18.29 0.15 25.20
C LEU A 755 17.79 1.55 24.85
N ARG A 756 18.32 2.17 23.78
CA ARG A 756 17.87 3.49 23.32
C ARG A 756 16.91 3.37 22.12
N SER A 757 17.00 2.29 21.36
CA SER A 757 16.05 1.88 20.32
C SER A 757 15.36 0.55 20.70
N THR A 758 14.19 0.25 20.11
CA THR A 758 13.49 -1.02 20.39
C THR A 758 14.27 -2.25 19.91
N MET A 759 15.07 -2.10 18.85
CA MET A 759 15.95 -3.16 18.31
C MET A 759 17.30 -3.28 19.04
N GLY A 760 17.74 -2.24 19.75
CA GLY A 760 18.95 -2.27 20.58
C GLY A 760 20.26 -2.54 19.83
N TRP A 761 20.34 -2.22 18.53
CA TRP A 761 21.55 -2.46 17.72
C TRP A 761 22.75 -1.62 18.14
N GLU A 762 22.50 -0.50 18.81
CA GLU A 762 23.49 0.41 19.41
C GLU A 762 23.90 0.05 20.83
N TYR A 763 23.32 -1.01 21.42
CA TYR A 763 23.56 -1.39 22.80
C TYR A 763 24.98 -1.92 23.02
N GLU A 764 25.76 -1.22 23.83
CA GLU A 764 27.13 -1.57 24.22
C GLU A 764 27.26 -1.87 25.73
N GLY A 765 26.15 -2.06 26.44
CA GLY A 765 26.16 -2.36 27.88
C GLY A 765 26.78 -3.73 28.21
N THR A 766 26.89 -4.05 29.49
CA THR A 766 27.61 -5.25 29.97
C THR A 766 26.71 -6.41 30.39
N VAL A 767 25.41 -6.37 30.04
CA VAL A 767 24.48 -7.50 30.26
C VAL A 767 24.94 -8.72 29.44
N ASP A 768 25.06 -9.88 30.08
CA ASP A 768 25.55 -11.14 29.51
C ASP A 768 24.71 -12.38 29.87
N GLU A 769 23.40 -12.17 30.09
CA GLU A 769 22.43 -13.24 30.36
C GLU A 769 21.18 -13.11 29.46
N THR A 770 20.62 -14.24 29.02
CA THR A 770 19.38 -14.31 28.22
C THR A 770 18.12 -14.12 29.09
N GLU A 771 16.96 -13.88 28.48
CA GLU A 771 15.69 -13.66 29.18
C GLU A 771 15.30 -14.79 30.15
N ASP A 772 15.66 -16.02 29.82
CA ASP A 772 15.42 -17.20 30.66
C ASP A 772 16.56 -17.49 31.66
N GLY A 773 17.52 -16.56 31.79
CA GLY A 773 18.62 -16.61 32.76
C GLY A 773 19.80 -17.50 32.36
N ALA A 774 19.95 -17.83 31.07
CA ALA A 774 21.11 -18.57 30.60
C ALA A 774 22.31 -17.65 30.34
N VAL A 775 23.49 -18.08 30.74
CA VAL A 775 24.74 -17.30 30.57
C VAL A 775 25.16 -17.26 29.10
N CYS A 776 25.49 -16.06 28.62
CA CYS A 776 25.98 -15.84 27.27
C CYS A 776 27.38 -16.42 27.06
N LYS A 777 27.59 -16.98 25.87
CA LYS A 777 28.86 -17.49 25.37
C LYS A 777 29.67 -16.34 24.75
N ASN A 778 30.99 -16.40 24.90
CA ASN A 778 31.90 -15.40 24.35
C ASN A 778 31.81 -15.33 22.81
N TRP A 779 31.70 -14.11 22.28
CA TRP A 779 31.61 -13.87 20.84
C TRP A 779 32.89 -14.26 20.09
N SER A 780 34.03 -14.33 20.78
CA SER A 780 35.30 -14.85 20.22
C SER A 780 35.16 -16.27 19.64
N ASP A 781 34.18 -17.03 20.15
CA ASP A 781 33.92 -18.42 19.76
C ASP A 781 32.68 -18.56 18.85
N SER A 782 32.29 -17.46 18.20
CA SER A 782 31.10 -17.35 17.35
C SER A 782 31.43 -16.95 15.91
N ARG A 783 30.42 -17.04 15.02
CA ARG A 783 30.52 -16.52 13.65
C ARG A 783 30.77 -15.00 13.56
N PHE A 784 30.58 -14.27 14.67
CA PHE A 784 30.81 -12.83 14.76
C PHE A 784 32.14 -12.45 15.43
N ALA A 785 33.03 -13.42 15.68
CA ALA A 785 34.32 -13.20 16.36
C ALA A 785 35.18 -12.10 15.71
N SER A 786 35.10 -11.90 14.39
CA SER A 786 35.84 -10.84 13.69
C SER A 786 35.31 -9.42 13.95
N ARG A 787 34.07 -9.28 14.44
CA ARG A 787 33.38 -8.00 14.65
C ARG A 787 33.11 -7.70 16.13
N LEU A 788 32.86 -8.74 16.92
CA LEU A 788 32.49 -8.65 18.34
C LEU A 788 33.43 -9.45 19.25
N GLY A 789 34.52 -10.03 18.73
CA GLY A 789 35.38 -10.94 19.51
C GLY A 789 36.11 -10.29 20.69
N ASP A 790 36.18 -8.97 20.74
CA ASP A 790 36.68 -8.16 21.85
C ASP A 790 35.58 -7.72 22.84
N GLN A 791 34.30 -7.93 22.50
CA GLN A 791 33.13 -7.52 23.30
C GLN A 791 32.69 -8.61 24.30
N MET A 792 33.61 -9.54 24.63
CA MET A 792 33.42 -10.63 25.60
C MET A 792 32.14 -11.45 25.30
N ASN A 793 31.28 -11.68 26.29
CA ASN A 793 30.01 -12.41 26.17
C ASN A 793 28.78 -11.50 26.28
N PHE A 794 28.94 -10.17 26.19
CA PHE A 794 27.84 -9.24 26.39
C PHE A 794 26.79 -9.31 25.27
N CYS A 795 25.52 -9.14 25.58
CA CYS A 795 24.41 -9.17 24.64
C CYS A 795 24.57 -8.11 23.55
N ARG A 796 24.45 -8.52 22.28
CA ARG A 796 24.61 -7.64 21.12
C ARG A 796 23.56 -7.96 20.08
N ASN A 797 23.39 -7.09 19.10
CA ASN A 797 22.52 -7.34 17.96
C ASN A 797 23.27 -7.15 16.63
N PRO A 798 24.24 -8.03 16.31
CA PRO A 798 25.14 -7.85 15.15
C PRO A 798 24.48 -8.07 13.79
N ASP A 799 23.33 -8.76 13.75
CA ASP A 799 22.60 -9.21 12.55
C ASP A 799 21.19 -8.63 12.45
N LYS A 800 20.88 -7.59 13.23
CA LYS A 800 19.64 -6.79 13.15
C LYS A 800 18.37 -7.60 13.42
N GLU A 801 18.46 -8.52 14.36
CA GLU A 801 17.30 -9.22 14.94
C GLU A 801 16.40 -8.22 15.71
N PRO A 802 15.17 -8.59 16.09
CA PRO A 802 14.24 -7.69 16.78
C PRO A 802 14.74 -7.08 18.09
N ARG A 803 15.68 -7.70 18.82
CA ARG A 803 16.28 -7.23 20.10
C ARG A 803 17.69 -7.82 20.29
N PRO A 804 18.54 -7.27 21.19
CA PRO A 804 19.85 -7.86 21.48
C PRO A 804 19.75 -9.28 22.02
N TRP A 805 20.69 -10.11 21.60
CA TRP A 805 20.70 -11.53 21.87
C TRP A 805 22.13 -12.02 22.08
N CYS A 806 22.27 -13.27 22.50
CA CYS A 806 23.57 -13.94 22.57
C CYS A 806 23.44 -15.45 22.35
N TYR A 807 24.56 -16.09 22.01
CA TYR A 807 24.63 -17.55 22.04
C TYR A 807 24.69 -18.05 23.48
N ARG A 808 23.94 -19.10 23.81
CA ARG A 808 24.03 -19.79 25.09
C ARG A 808 25.24 -20.72 25.11
N VAL A 809 25.80 -20.98 26.29
CA VAL A 809 26.88 -21.97 26.46
C VAL A 809 26.46 -23.39 26.01
N SER A 810 25.16 -23.71 26.09
CA SER A 810 24.58 -24.98 25.63
C SER A 810 24.55 -25.17 24.11
N GLY A 811 24.81 -24.12 23.31
CA GLY A 811 24.91 -24.19 21.85
C GLY A 811 23.69 -23.68 21.05
N SER A 812 22.58 -23.33 21.71
CA SER A 812 21.47 -22.56 21.11
C SER A 812 21.65 -21.05 21.33
N TRP A 813 20.78 -20.19 20.78
CA TRP A 813 20.79 -18.73 21.00
C TRP A 813 19.45 -18.24 21.55
N ASP A 814 19.43 -17.10 22.24
CA ASP A 814 18.21 -16.45 22.71
C ASP A 814 18.40 -14.95 22.99
N TYR A 815 17.29 -14.22 23.12
CA TYR A 815 17.25 -12.79 23.42
C TYR A 815 17.66 -12.47 24.86
N CYS A 816 18.14 -11.25 25.08
CA CYS A 816 18.52 -10.74 26.38
C CYS A 816 17.48 -9.76 26.94
N ASN A 817 17.26 -9.80 28.26
CA ASN A 817 16.29 -8.93 28.94
C ASN A 817 16.91 -7.57 29.29
N ILE A 818 16.91 -6.62 28.36
CA ILE A 818 17.45 -5.27 28.57
C ILE A 818 16.31 -4.25 28.50
N THR A 819 16.21 -3.40 29.51
CA THR A 819 15.14 -2.39 29.61
C THR A 819 15.42 -1.16 28.74
N LEU A 820 14.38 -0.48 28.25
CA LEU A 820 14.51 0.77 27.49
C LEU A 820 14.87 1.94 28.42
N CYS A 821 15.75 2.84 27.98
CA CYS A 821 16.16 4.02 28.74
C CYS A 821 14.99 5.00 28.94
N THR A 822 14.91 5.62 30.13
CA THR A 822 13.86 6.60 30.47
C THR A 822 14.34 8.06 30.48
N SER A 823 15.61 8.34 30.14
CA SER A 823 16.15 9.72 30.06
C SER A 823 16.10 10.31 28.64
N PRO A 824 15.92 11.64 28.49
CA PRO A 824 15.69 12.28 27.20
C PRO A 824 16.92 12.27 26.29
N VAL A 825 16.63 12.40 24.99
CA VAL A 825 17.56 12.09 23.91
C VAL A 825 18.54 13.25 23.64
N LYS A 826 19.82 12.91 23.57
CA LYS A 826 20.92 13.84 23.34
C LYS A 826 21.01 14.25 21.86
N GLU A 827 20.75 15.52 21.58
CA GLU A 827 20.77 16.25 20.32
C GLU A 827 22.08 17.06 20.12
N CYS A 828 23.20 16.53 20.57
CA CYS A 828 24.52 16.97 20.14
C CYS A 828 25.37 15.73 19.82
N LEU A 829 26.36 15.89 18.96
CA LEU A 829 27.16 14.79 18.44
C LEU A 829 28.35 14.52 19.37
N ASP A 830 28.28 13.45 20.16
CA ASP A 830 29.38 12.97 21.02
C ASP A 830 30.61 12.46 20.25
N THR A 831 30.43 12.20 18.95
CA THR A 831 31.51 11.79 18.05
C THR A 831 31.57 12.74 16.86
N PRO A 832 32.73 12.90 16.20
CA PRO A 832 32.91 13.82 15.07
C PRO A 832 31.96 13.59 13.88
N LYS A 833 31.35 12.41 13.79
CA LYS A 833 30.35 12.07 12.78
C LYS A 833 28.94 11.94 13.33
N GLY A 834 28.77 11.71 14.64
CA GLY A 834 27.43 11.53 15.21
C GLY A 834 26.80 10.17 14.92
N GLU A 835 27.59 9.12 14.77
CA GLU A 835 27.12 7.77 14.36
C GLU A 835 26.16 7.16 15.40
N LYS A 836 26.32 7.57 16.66
CA LYS A 836 25.50 7.18 17.82
C LYS A 836 24.44 8.22 18.18
N TYR A 837 24.22 9.21 17.31
CA TYR A 837 23.23 10.26 17.55
C TYR A 837 21.82 9.69 17.48
N PHE A 838 21.03 9.97 18.51
CA PHE A 838 19.67 9.48 18.61
C PHE A 838 18.63 10.59 18.85
N GLY A 839 19.06 11.86 18.86
CA GLY A 839 18.21 13.02 19.12
C GLY A 839 16.96 13.12 18.21
N THR A 840 15.99 13.91 18.61
CA THR A 840 14.71 14.17 17.92
C THR A 840 14.76 15.23 16.81
N ALA A 841 15.94 15.74 16.41
CA ALA A 841 16.03 16.67 15.28
C ALA A 841 15.46 16.02 14.02
N ASN A 842 14.52 16.66 13.33
CA ASN A 842 13.82 16.11 12.17
C ASN A 842 13.65 17.13 11.04
N ILE A 843 14.58 18.08 10.95
CA ILE A 843 14.62 19.08 9.89
C ILE A 843 16.03 19.08 9.32
N ASP A 844 16.11 19.03 7.99
CA ASP A 844 17.39 19.09 7.31
C ASP A 844 18.01 20.49 7.42
N LYS A 845 19.30 20.61 7.10
CA LYS A 845 20.02 21.89 7.16
C LYS A 845 19.47 22.98 6.24
N ASP A 846 18.63 22.62 5.27
CA ASP A 846 18.01 23.55 4.32
C ASP A 846 16.58 23.96 4.78
N GLY A 847 16.13 23.52 5.96
CA GLY A 847 14.86 23.91 6.59
C GLY A 847 13.65 23.05 6.19
N TYR A 848 13.86 21.94 5.46
CA TYR A 848 12.76 21.07 5.04
C TYR A 848 12.57 19.91 6.02
N MET A 849 11.30 19.58 6.28
CA MET A 849 10.95 18.50 7.20
C MET A 849 11.47 17.16 6.69
N CYS A 850 11.99 16.35 7.61
CA CYS A 850 12.39 14.99 7.31
C CYS A 850 11.16 14.10 7.07
N LYS A 851 11.27 13.20 6.10
CA LYS A 851 10.33 12.11 5.82
C LYS A 851 10.55 10.98 6.82
N ARG A 852 9.49 10.24 7.13
CA ARG A 852 9.57 9.08 8.03
C ARG A 852 10.47 7.98 7.45
N TRP A 853 11.21 7.28 8.32
CA TRP A 853 12.11 6.18 7.96
C TRP A 853 11.38 4.89 7.56
N ASP A 854 10.08 4.80 7.78
CA ASP A 854 9.21 3.74 7.26
C ASP A 854 8.48 4.11 5.96
N SER A 855 8.73 5.29 5.40
CA SER A 855 8.24 5.64 4.06
C SER A 855 8.89 4.78 2.97
N GLU A 856 8.24 4.64 1.80
CA GLU A 856 8.80 3.87 0.68
C GLU A 856 10.23 4.31 0.31
N ILE A 857 10.53 5.60 0.43
CA ILE A 857 11.83 6.22 0.09
C ILE A 857 12.96 5.80 1.05
N SER A 858 12.66 5.55 2.32
CA SER A 858 13.63 5.16 3.36
C SER A 858 13.75 3.65 3.53
N ARG A 859 12.67 2.90 3.24
CA ARG A 859 12.67 1.43 3.11
C ARG A 859 13.52 0.97 1.91
N ASP A 860 13.46 1.70 0.79
CA ASP A 860 14.26 1.49 -0.44
C ASP A 860 15.78 1.52 -0.22
N ARG A 861 16.25 2.03 0.92
CA ARG A 861 17.66 2.25 1.20
C ARG A 861 18.16 1.49 2.43
N GLY A 862 17.36 0.56 2.91
CA GLY A 862 17.76 -0.31 4.01
C GLY A 862 17.79 0.38 5.38
N TYR A 863 17.19 1.56 5.54
CA TYR A 863 16.99 2.20 6.84
C TYR A 863 15.64 1.83 7.48
N GLY A 864 14.93 0.84 6.95
CA GLY A 864 13.64 0.38 7.49
C GLY A 864 13.70 -0.17 8.92
N TYR A 865 14.89 -0.51 9.42
CA TYR A 865 15.12 -0.82 10.84
C TYR A 865 15.05 0.41 11.76
N LEU A 866 15.04 1.63 11.19
CA LEU A 866 14.75 2.88 11.90
C LEU A 866 13.26 3.23 11.83
N SER A 867 12.38 2.28 11.45
CA SER A 867 10.94 2.52 11.29
C SER A 867 10.23 2.95 12.58
N ASP A 868 10.75 2.57 13.74
CA ASP A 868 10.30 3.01 15.07
C ASP A 868 10.89 4.38 15.47
N GLN A 869 11.75 4.98 14.63
CA GLN A 869 12.43 6.27 14.84
C GLN A 869 11.76 7.44 14.11
N GLU A 870 10.50 7.27 13.71
CA GLU A 870 9.67 8.26 13.02
C GLU A 870 10.43 8.95 11.86
N ASN A 871 10.67 10.26 11.91
CA ASN A 871 11.38 11.03 10.89
C ASN A 871 12.66 11.72 11.41
N TYR A 872 13.23 11.26 12.52
CA TYR A 872 14.37 11.92 13.17
C TYR A 872 15.70 11.68 12.45
N CYS A 873 16.60 12.66 12.40
CA CYS A 873 17.92 12.55 11.77
C CYS A 873 18.77 11.45 12.43
N ARG A 874 19.39 10.59 11.62
CA ARG A 874 20.21 9.46 12.11
C ARG A 874 21.50 9.40 11.31
N ASN A 875 22.51 8.75 11.87
CA ASN A 875 23.78 8.51 11.16
C ASN A 875 24.30 7.09 11.34
N SER A 876 23.40 6.12 11.24
CA SER A 876 23.73 4.70 11.40
C SER A 876 24.66 4.16 10.31
N ASP A 877 24.87 4.90 9.22
CA ASP A 877 25.73 4.58 8.09
C ASP A 877 27.06 5.35 8.10
N SER A 878 27.42 5.98 9.23
CA SER A 878 28.75 6.53 9.45
C SER A 878 29.16 7.69 8.53
N GLU A 879 28.19 8.47 8.07
CA GLU A 879 28.42 9.62 7.20
C GLU A 879 28.96 10.83 7.98
N LYS A 880 29.24 11.96 7.33
CA LYS A 880 29.92 13.11 7.94
C LYS A 880 29.17 13.77 9.10
N SER A 881 27.84 13.71 9.13
CA SER A 881 26.94 14.26 10.15
C SER A 881 25.58 13.58 10.00
N PRO A 882 24.73 13.46 11.05
CA PRO A 882 23.42 12.86 10.90
C PRO A 882 22.55 13.54 9.85
N TRP A 883 21.69 12.75 9.23
CA TRP A 883 20.93 13.14 8.05
C TRP A 883 19.56 12.46 8.03
N CYS A 884 18.69 12.93 7.13
CA CYS A 884 17.37 12.34 6.92
C CYS A 884 16.92 12.43 5.45
N TYR A 885 15.95 11.61 5.05
CA TYR A 885 15.19 11.86 3.81
C TYR A 885 14.36 13.12 4.01
N THR A 886 14.30 14.00 3.02
CA THR A 886 13.64 15.31 3.18
C THR A 886 12.38 15.42 2.33
N THR A 887 11.41 16.20 2.80
CA THR A 887 10.17 16.57 2.07
C THR A 887 10.45 17.53 0.92
N ASN A 888 11.66 18.09 0.84
CA ASN A 888 12.07 18.92 -0.27
C ASN A 888 11.90 18.21 -1.62
N PRO A 889 11.15 18.78 -2.58
CA PRO A 889 10.97 18.17 -3.89
C PRO A 889 12.25 18.17 -4.75
N LYS A 890 13.30 18.91 -4.35
CA LYS A 890 14.57 19.05 -5.10
C LYS A 890 15.68 18.11 -4.63
N HIS A 891 15.64 17.66 -3.37
CA HIS A 891 16.64 16.75 -2.80
C HIS A 891 15.93 15.57 -2.14
N LYS A 892 16.40 14.33 -2.38
CA LYS A 892 15.77 13.15 -1.76
C LYS A 892 16.08 13.03 -0.27
N TRP A 893 17.29 13.42 0.13
CA TRP A 893 17.78 13.40 1.51
C TRP A 893 18.80 14.51 1.71
N GLN A 894 19.04 14.91 2.96
CA GLN A 894 19.93 16.00 3.31
C GLN A 894 20.47 15.86 4.75
N HIS A 895 21.68 16.37 5.00
CA HIS A 895 22.27 16.42 6.34
C HIS A 895 21.50 17.35 7.26
N CYS A 896 21.44 16.99 8.53
CA CYS A 896 20.90 17.81 9.59
C CYS A 896 22.05 18.58 10.26
N ASP A 897 21.79 19.84 10.58
CA ASP A 897 22.78 20.70 11.21
C ASP A 897 22.67 20.52 12.73
N ILE A 898 23.53 19.69 13.30
CA ILE A 898 23.53 19.28 14.71
C ILE A 898 24.91 19.61 15.30
N PRO A 899 25.00 20.24 16.49
CA PRO A 899 26.26 20.69 17.04
C PRO A 899 27.01 19.50 17.63
N HIS A 900 28.33 19.57 17.67
CA HIS A 900 29.10 18.71 18.56
C HIS A 900 28.87 19.14 20.01
N CYS A 901 28.76 18.15 20.89
CA CYS A 901 29.04 18.38 22.30
C CYS A 901 30.56 18.66 22.43
#